data_AF-A0A5N6QJI9-F1
#
_entry.id   AF-A0A5N6QJI9-F1
#
_cell.length_a   1.000
_cell.length_b   1.000
_cell.length_c   1.000
_cell.angle_alpha   90.00
_cell.angle_beta   90.00
_cell.angle_gamma   90.00
#
_symmetry.space_group_name_H-M   'P 1'
#
loop_
_entity.id
_entity.type
_entity.pdbx_description
1 polymer ?
#
loop_
_entity_poly.entity_id
_entity_poly.type
_entity_poly.pdbx_seq_one_letter_code
_entity_poly.pdbx_strand_id
1 'polypeptide(L)'
;MLKTATAIFLGLATSFTFFLLSPTPKSTFHSLYTSTSLSDNTSIAHHLYTLTRRPHVAGSQANAEAAAYVLSVFTSVNVKSHIASYEVSLTYPAHRSLSLTRPPPEPPTTFSLRQEIYDGDPYADVSDQIQPTFHAYAKSGTVSAPVAYVNYGRVEDYVTLKEMGVNVSGTVVLAKYGEIYRGHIVKNAYEAGAIGALVYTDRKDYGGGGGDTRWFPDDKWMPPSGVQVGTVYNGLGDPTTPGWASTGDCERLSEEEVQKGGDVPLIPSLPISAADGETILRSIGGHVANEDWQGSKDAPTYRVGPGPGIVNLRYTGKQIIGTIQNVIGVIEGAEEPDRFVILGNHRDAWTFGAADPNSGTAALLQIAERLGKMQKEGWKPRRTIVLCNWDAEEYGLLGSTEWVEENREMLASRAVAYLNVDCAVAGPGFYASATPQLDELLKRATQEVRDPDNPSQSLYDSWVGSSNSPLIGRLGDGGSDFAAFVQHVGIPATAMFFGGGYPVYHSMYDDFIWMQKFGDPMFHRHVAVASVWGLVALWLADEEFLPYNYLSYARELQTYTKDLKVEISDKNISLTPLFKSIEELQKAAATVINQRKAIEERKGWPSIWNKDHLKVRELNDRLMMAERAFTDQDGLSQRSWYKHLVCFS
;
A
#
# COMPACT_ATOMS: atom_id res chain seq x y z
N MET A 1 -0.21 42.53 -60.48
CA MET A 1 0.39 42.45 -59.13
C MET A 1 -0.65 42.45 -57.99
N LEU A 2 -1.89 42.90 -58.17
CA LEU A 2 -2.88 42.96 -57.08
C LEU A 2 -3.49 41.59 -56.69
N LYS A 3 -3.60 40.63 -57.62
CA LYS A 3 -4.20 39.30 -57.34
C LYS A 3 -3.31 38.32 -56.57
N THR A 4 -1.98 38.47 -56.63
CA THR A 4 -1.03 37.64 -55.90
C THR A 4 -0.86 38.08 -54.45
N ALA A 5 -1.02 39.37 -54.15
CA ALA A 5 -0.94 39.89 -52.78
C ALA A 5 -2.13 39.45 -51.90
N THR A 6 -3.34 39.38 -52.47
CA THR A 6 -4.55 38.95 -51.73
C THR A 6 -4.52 37.47 -51.37
N ALA A 7 -3.96 36.61 -52.23
CA ALA A 7 -3.83 35.17 -51.96
C ALA A 7 -2.79 34.87 -50.86
N ILE A 8 -1.70 35.62 -50.81
CA ILE A 8 -0.67 35.51 -49.76
C ILE A 8 -1.22 36.01 -48.42
N PHE A 9 -1.99 37.10 -48.41
CA PHE A 9 -2.63 37.60 -47.19
C PHE A 9 -3.71 36.66 -46.65
N LEU A 10 -4.52 36.03 -47.52
CA LEU A 10 -5.50 35.03 -47.10
C LEU A 10 -4.83 33.77 -46.55
N GLY A 11 -3.75 33.28 -47.19
CA GLY A 11 -3.00 32.10 -46.74
C GLY A 11 -2.20 32.31 -45.44
N LEU A 12 -1.67 33.53 -45.23
CA LEU A 12 -1.05 33.92 -43.97
C LEU A 12 -2.08 34.11 -42.87
N ALA A 13 -3.23 34.75 -43.17
CA ALA A 13 -4.30 34.94 -42.19
C ALA A 13 -4.92 33.60 -41.76
N THR A 14 -5.17 32.66 -42.68
CA THR A 14 -5.68 31.31 -42.37
C THR A 14 -4.64 30.44 -41.66
N SER A 15 -3.36 30.55 -41.99
CA SER A 15 -2.29 29.88 -41.23
C SER A 15 -2.14 30.46 -39.83
N PHE A 16 -2.21 31.79 -39.66
CA PHE A 16 -2.18 32.42 -38.34
C PHE A 16 -3.42 32.07 -37.50
N THR A 17 -4.61 31.97 -38.10
CA THR A 17 -5.80 31.51 -37.37
C THR A 17 -5.73 30.02 -37.04
N PHE A 18 -5.15 29.17 -37.91
CA PHE A 18 -4.93 27.75 -37.60
C PHE A 18 -3.93 27.55 -36.45
N PHE A 19 -2.86 28.35 -36.39
CA PHE A 19 -1.90 28.32 -35.27
C PHE A 19 -2.49 28.88 -33.96
N LEU A 20 -3.41 29.84 -34.04
CA LEU A 20 -4.11 30.39 -32.86
C LEU A 20 -5.28 29.51 -32.37
N LEU A 21 -5.76 28.55 -33.18
CA LEU A 21 -6.92 27.69 -32.88
C LEU A 21 -6.57 26.21 -32.72
N SER A 22 -5.32 25.79 -32.95
CA SER A 22 -4.91 24.40 -32.74
C SER A 22 -4.78 24.13 -31.23
N PRO A 23 -5.46 23.11 -30.69
CA PRO A 23 -5.34 22.78 -29.27
C PRO A 23 -3.88 22.43 -28.94
N THR A 24 -3.38 22.95 -27.82
CA THR A 24 -2.03 22.67 -27.31
C THR A 24 -1.82 21.16 -27.20
N PRO A 25 -0.72 20.60 -27.75
CA PRO A 25 -0.45 19.17 -27.67
C PRO A 25 -0.39 18.67 -26.22
N LYS A 26 -0.90 17.47 -25.98
CA LYS A 26 -0.87 16.82 -24.64
C LYS A 26 0.55 16.68 -24.08
N SER A 27 1.53 16.43 -24.93
CA SER A 27 2.94 16.37 -24.55
C SER A 27 3.44 17.65 -23.88
N THR A 28 2.95 18.83 -24.30
CA THR A 28 3.31 20.11 -23.67
C THR A 28 2.81 20.17 -22.23
N PHE A 29 1.62 19.64 -21.97
CA PHE A 29 1.06 19.56 -20.62
C PHE A 29 1.79 18.52 -19.75
N HIS A 30 2.25 17.41 -20.33
CA HIS A 30 3.07 16.42 -19.61
C HIS A 30 4.41 17.01 -19.18
N SER A 31 5.07 17.81 -20.04
CA SER A 31 6.28 18.54 -19.66
C SER A 31 6.02 19.65 -18.65
N LEU A 32 4.86 20.32 -18.73
CA LEU A 32 4.46 21.32 -17.73
C LEU A 32 4.25 20.68 -16.35
N TYR A 33 3.64 19.50 -16.30
CA TYR A 33 3.37 18.74 -15.06
C TYR A 33 4.63 18.44 -14.24
N THR A 34 5.73 18.08 -14.91
CA THR A 34 7.01 17.76 -14.28
C THR A 34 7.92 18.98 -14.09
N SER A 35 7.52 20.14 -14.60
CA SER A 35 8.31 21.36 -14.48
C SER A 35 8.35 21.87 -13.04
N THR A 36 9.43 22.57 -12.72
CA THR A 36 9.60 23.26 -11.43
C THR A 36 8.54 24.34 -11.17
N SER A 37 7.81 24.77 -12.21
CA SER A 37 6.73 25.75 -12.06
C SER A 37 5.47 25.19 -11.38
N LEU A 38 5.25 23.87 -11.49
CA LEU A 38 4.09 23.19 -10.91
C LEU A 38 4.45 22.29 -9.71
N SER A 39 5.71 21.88 -9.58
CA SER A 39 6.19 21.16 -8.40
C SER A 39 6.49 22.12 -7.25
N ASP A 40 5.94 21.84 -6.06
CA ASP A 40 6.23 22.61 -4.85
C ASP A 40 6.47 21.65 -3.67
N ASN A 41 7.70 21.62 -3.17
CA ASN A 41 8.05 20.81 -2.00
C ASN A 41 7.56 21.44 -0.69
N THR A 42 7.36 22.76 -0.66
CA THR A 42 6.84 23.49 0.51
C THR A 42 5.36 23.18 0.72
N SER A 43 4.57 23.14 -0.36
CA SER A 43 3.16 22.74 -0.30
C SER A 43 3.00 21.31 0.22
N ILE A 44 3.79 20.36 -0.29
CA ILE A 44 3.81 18.97 0.20
C ILE A 44 4.13 18.92 1.71
N ALA A 45 5.19 19.59 2.14
CA ALA A 45 5.57 19.61 3.56
C ALA A 45 4.45 20.21 4.43
N HIS A 46 3.76 21.25 3.95
CA HIS A 46 2.63 21.86 4.64
C HIS A 46 1.42 20.92 4.71
N HIS A 47 1.08 20.21 3.63
CA HIS A 47 0.03 19.20 3.64
C HIS A 47 0.34 18.10 4.65
N LEU A 48 1.57 17.55 4.61
CA LEU A 48 1.98 16.51 5.54
C LEU A 48 1.90 16.99 6.99
N TYR A 49 2.45 18.17 7.28
CA TYR A 49 2.37 18.77 8.61
C TYR A 49 0.93 18.89 9.09
N THR A 50 0.02 19.35 8.21
CA THR A 50 -1.40 19.55 8.54
C THR A 50 -2.11 18.23 8.85
N LEU A 51 -1.89 17.20 8.06
CA LEU A 51 -2.48 15.87 8.23
C LEU A 51 -1.98 15.18 9.49
N THR A 52 -0.72 15.39 9.85
CA THR A 52 -0.05 14.70 10.97
C THR A 52 -0.09 15.49 12.29
N ARG A 53 -0.91 16.55 12.39
CA ARG A 53 -1.01 17.37 13.61
C ARG A 53 -1.60 16.62 14.81
N ARG A 54 -2.40 15.60 14.56
CA ARG A 54 -3.14 14.84 15.57
C ARG A 54 -3.14 13.37 15.19
N PRO A 55 -3.18 12.45 16.16
CA PRO A 55 -3.36 11.05 15.82
C PRO A 55 -4.76 10.81 15.27
N HIS A 56 -4.88 10.05 14.19
CA HIS A 56 -6.10 9.99 13.39
C HIS A 56 -6.40 8.58 12.88
N VAL A 57 -6.58 7.67 13.84
CA VAL A 57 -7.06 6.31 13.61
C VAL A 57 -8.42 6.29 12.91
N ALA A 58 -8.66 5.30 12.06
CA ALA A 58 -9.93 5.08 11.38
C ALA A 58 -11.13 5.21 12.33
N GLY A 59 -12.24 5.78 11.83
CA GLY A 59 -13.47 6.01 12.61
C GLY A 59 -13.38 7.10 13.70
N SER A 60 -12.22 7.75 13.88
CA SER A 60 -12.07 8.86 14.84
C SER A 60 -12.49 10.21 14.26
N GLN A 61 -12.82 11.15 15.15
CA GLN A 61 -13.11 12.54 14.78
C GLN A 61 -11.92 13.22 14.07
N ALA A 62 -10.69 12.95 14.51
CA ALA A 62 -9.49 13.51 13.89
C ALA A 62 -9.30 13.02 12.45
N ASN A 63 -9.64 11.76 12.17
CA ASN A 63 -9.60 11.22 10.82
C ASN A 63 -10.71 11.79 9.91
N ALA A 64 -11.90 12.06 10.46
CA ALA A 64 -12.95 12.78 9.74
C ALA A 64 -12.53 14.23 9.43
N GLU A 65 -11.79 14.90 10.33
CA GLU A 65 -11.20 16.22 10.08
C GLU A 65 -10.13 16.17 8.99
N ALA A 66 -9.30 15.12 8.97
CA ALA A 66 -8.33 14.89 7.90
C ALA A 66 -9.04 14.64 6.55
N ALA A 67 -10.15 13.88 6.53
CA ALA A 67 -10.99 13.70 5.34
C ALA A 67 -11.56 15.04 4.83
N ALA A 68 -12.06 15.87 5.75
CA ALA A 68 -12.58 17.20 5.43
C ALA A 68 -11.48 18.11 4.87
N TYR A 69 -10.25 18.01 5.37
CA TYR A 69 -9.11 18.73 4.83
C TYR A 69 -8.80 18.30 3.39
N VAL A 70 -8.69 16.99 3.10
CA VAL A 70 -8.46 16.48 1.75
C VAL A 70 -9.56 16.94 0.78
N LEU A 71 -10.83 16.83 1.20
CA LEU A 71 -11.98 17.32 0.43
C LEU A 71 -11.88 18.82 0.12
N SER A 72 -11.45 19.61 1.11
CA SER A 72 -11.28 21.06 0.95
C SER A 72 -10.20 21.41 -0.06
N VAL A 73 -9.08 20.67 -0.07
CA VAL A 73 -7.99 20.88 -1.03
C VAL A 73 -8.47 20.54 -2.43
N PHE A 74 -9.09 19.38 -2.65
CA PHE A 74 -9.67 19.00 -3.95
C PHE A 74 -10.66 20.05 -4.46
N THR A 75 -11.56 20.53 -3.59
CA THR A 75 -12.54 21.57 -3.95
C THR A 75 -11.85 22.89 -4.32
N SER A 76 -10.80 23.29 -3.60
CA SER A 76 -10.08 24.55 -3.85
C SER A 76 -9.40 24.62 -5.22
N VAL A 77 -9.10 23.45 -5.81
CA VAL A 77 -8.48 23.33 -7.14
C VAL A 77 -9.48 22.96 -8.24
N ASN A 78 -10.79 23.13 -7.98
CA ASN A 78 -11.90 22.85 -8.89
C ASN A 78 -12.04 21.37 -9.30
N VAL A 79 -11.57 20.43 -8.48
CA VAL A 79 -11.86 19.00 -8.66
C VAL A 79 -13.23 18.71 -8.03
N LYS A 80 -14.17 18.20 -8.83
CA LYS A 80 -15.50 17.78 -8.34
C LYS A 80 -15.29 16.66 -7.32
N SER A 81 -15.68 16.86 -6.07
CA SER A 81 -15.36 15.91 -4.99
C SER A 81 -16.53 15.67 -4.04
N HIS A 82 -16.54 14.49 -3.43
CA HIS A 82 -17.55 14.06 -2.46
C HIS A 82 -16.98 13.03 -1.48
N ILE A 83 -17.70 12.80 -0.39
CA ILE A 83 -17.42 11.73 0.58
C ILE A 83 -18.26 10.50 0.20
N ALA A 84 -17.63 9.33 0.18
CA ALA A 84 -18.29 8.04 0.18
C ALA A 84 -18.10 7.39 1.57
N SER A 85 -19.19 7.05 2.23
CA SER A 85 -19.17 6.55 3.61
C SER A 85 -19.67 5.12 3.71
N TYR A 86 -19.03 4.36 4.59
CA TYR A 86 -19.39 2.99 4.93
C TYR A 86 -19.46 2.84 6.44
N GLU A 87 -20.38 2.02 6.91
CA GLU A 87 -20.50 1.66 8.32
C GLU A 87 -19.76 0.35 8.52
N VAL A 88 -18.54 0.35 9.06
CA VAL A 88 -17.71 -0.86 9.10
C VAL A 88 -17.43 -1.34 10.52
N SER A 89 -17.16 -2.64 10.67
CA SER A 89 -16.76 -3.22 11.95
C SER A 89 -15.33 -2.82 12.34
N LEU A 90 -15.17 -1.89 13.29
CA LEU A 90 -13.88 -1.48 13.85
C LEU A 90 -13.68 -2.01 15.27
N THR A 91 -12.43 -2.16 15.70
CA THR A 91 -12.10 -2.59 17.07
C THR A 91 -11.14 -1.63 17.75
N TYR A 92 -11.37 -1.34 19.03
CA TYR A 92 -10.52 -0.48 19.86
C TYR A 92 -10.22 -1.13 21.21
N PRO A 93 -9.11 -0.81 21.87
CA PRO A 93 -8.78 -1.37 23.17
C PRO A 93 -9.67 -0.77 24.28
N ALA A 94 -10.47 -1.59 24.96
CA ALA A 94 -11.19 -1.17 26.16
C ALA A 94 -10.35 -1.38 27.43
N HIS A 95 -9.61 -2.48 27.50
CA HIS A 95 -8.71 -2.77 28.61
C HIS A 95 -7.53 -3.62 28.16
N ARG A 96 -6.35 -3.34 28.73
CA ARG A 96 -5.14 -4.11 28.52
C ARG A 96 -4.29 -4.08 29.80
N SER A 97 -3.71 -5.22 30.15
CA SER A 97 -2.72 -5.31 31.21
C SER A 97 -1.76 -6.45 30.94
N LEU A 98 -0.50 -6.24 31.29
CA LEU A 98 0.55 -7.22 31.18
C LEU A 98 1.38 -7.23 32.46
N SER A 99 1.65 -8.41 33.00
CA SER A 99 2.62 -8.57 34.07
C SER A 99 3.43 -9.85 33.90
N LEU A 100 4.63 -9.85 34.46
CA LEU A 100 5.58 -10.96 34.44
C LEU A 100 5.90 -11.37 35.87
N THR A 101 5.67 -12.64 36.19
CA THR A 101 6.10 -13.27 37.43
C THR A 101 7.29 -14.16 37.15
N ARG A 102 8.34 -14.02 37.95
CA ARG A 102 9.57 -14.84 37.87
C ARG A 102 9.66 -15.74 39.11
N PRO A 103 10.53 -16.77 39.09
CA PRO A 103 10.80 -17.53 40.30
C PRO A 103 11.20 -16.63 41.47
N PRO A 104 10.78 -16.94 42.72
CA PRO A 104 11.21 -16.20 43.89
C PRO A 104 12.74 -16.10 43.97
N PRO A 105 13.31 -14.98 44.47
CA PRO A 105 12.64 -13.93 45.25
C PRO A 105 12.19 -12.69 44.44
N GLU A 106 12.21 -12.74 43.10
CA GLU A 106 11.91 -11.55 42.29
C GLU A 106 10.43 -11.14 42.38
N PRO A 107 10.11 -9.85 42.63
CA PRO A 107 8.74 -9.38 42.63
C PRO A 107 8.15 -9.37 41.21
N PRO A 108 6.81 -9.52 41.05
CA PRO A 108 6.17 -9.38 39.76
C PRO A 108 6.44 -8.01 39.12
N THR A 109 6.79 -8.01 37.83
CA THR A 109 6.94 -6.80 37.03
C THR A 109 5.61 -6.49 36.35
N THR A 110 5.10 -5.26 36.49
CA THR A 110 3.94 -4.79 35.74
C THR A 110 4.40 -3.84 34.65
N PHE A 111 3.92 -4.02 33.42
CA PHE A 111 4.30 -3.19 32.29
C PHE A 111 3.31 -2.04 32.12
N SER A 112 3.83 -0.83 31.86
CA SER A 112 3.00 0.36 31.63
C SER A 112 2.27 0.29 30.28
N LEU A 113 2.87 -0.41 29.31
CA LEU A 113 2.43 -0.50 27.92
C LEU A 113 2.25 0.88 27.27
N ARG A 114 3.06 1.87 27.68
CA ARG A 114 3.03 3.24 27.14
C ARG A 114 4.28 3.49 26.30
N GLN A 115 4.07 4.20 25.20
CA GLN A 115 5.15 4.80 24.44
C GLN A 115 5.48 6.16 25.12
N GLU A 116 6.76 6.53 25.16
CA GLU A 116 7.23 7.70 25.93
C GLU A 116 7.48 8.90 25.02
N ILE A 117 7.02 10.09 25.43
CA ILE A 117 7.43 11.36 24.80
C ILE A 117 8.90 11.66 25.13
N TYR A 118 9.52 12.51 24.32
CA TYR A 118 10.89 12.98 24.55
C TYR A 118 10.93 14.47 24.92
N ASP A 119 12.07 14.93 25.43
CA ASP A 119 12.26 16.33 25.82
C ASP A 119 12.10 17.26 24.61
N GLY A 120 11.12 18.17 24.68
CA GLY A 120 10.82 19.10 23.60
C GLY A 120 9.98 18.50 22.45
N ASP A 121 9.34 17.36 22.67
CA ASP A 121 8.38 16.78 21.73
C ASP A 121 7.26 17.79 21.36
N PRO A 122 7.14 18.22 20.09
CA PRO A 122 6.12 19.17 19.67
C PRO A 122 4.70 18.61 19.69
N TYR A 123 4.54 17.29 19.88
CA TYR A 123 3.27 16.59 19.98
C TYR A 123 2.87 16.23 21.42
N ALA A 124 3.63 16.70 22.42
CA ALA A 124 3.37 16.38 23.82
C ALA A 124 1.96 16.80 24.31
N ASP A 125 1.35 17.83 23.72
CA ASP A 125 0.00 18.30 24.06
C ASP A 125 -1.13 17.44 23.48
N VAL A 126 -0.81 16.61 22.47
CA VAL A 126 -1.77 15.71 21.81
C VAL A 126 -1.44 14.23 22.00
N SER A 127 -0.36 13.89 22.73
CA SER A 127 0.06 12.50 22.96
C SER A 127 -0.98 11.66 23.71
N ASP A 128 -1.75 12.25 24.63
CA ASP A 128 -2.86 11.60 25.33
C ASP A 128 -4.07 11.24 24.42
N GLN A 129 -4.09 11.71 23.17
CA GLN A 129 -5.12 11.35 22.18
C GLN A 129 -4.78 10.07 21.41
N ILE A 130 -3.52 9.60 21.50
CA ILE A 130 -3.09 8.37 20.85
C ILE A 130 -3.80 7.19 21.49
N GLN A 131 -4.30 6.27 20.66
CA GLN A 131 -4.95 5.08 21.19
C GLN A 131 -3.94 4.23 21.99
N PRO A 132 -4.34 3.65 23.12
CA PRO A 132 -3.49 2.72 23.85
C PRO A 132 -3.01 1.59 22.92
N THR A 133 -1.74 1.18 22.97
CA THR A 133 -1.21 0.19 22.00
C THR A 133 -1.96 -1.14 22.05
N PHE A 134 -2.32 -1.66 20.88
CA PHE A 134 -3.16 -2.86 20.73
C PHE A 134 -3.01 -3.49 19.35
N HIS A 135 -3.47 -4.73 19.23
CA HIS A 135 -3.71 -5.38 17.96
C HIS A 135 -5.19 -5.29 17.60
N ALA A 136 -5.52 -4.68 16.47
CA ALA A 136 -6.91 -4.65 16.01
C ALA A 136 -7.40 -6.05 15.65
N TYR A 137 -8.65 -6.36 16.00
CA TYR A 137 -9.31 -7.66 15.90
C TYR A 137 -8.73 -8.79 16.76
N ALA A 138 -7.77 -8.53 17.65
CA ALA A 138 -7.34 -9.53 18.61
C ALA A 138 -8.51 -10.04 19.48
N LYS A 139 -8.50 -11.34 19.80
CA LYS A 139 -9.56 -11.93 20.62
C LYS A 139 -9.49 -11.39 22.05
N SER A 140 -10.62 -10.95 22.61
CA SER A 140 -10.70 -10.62 24.04
C SER A 140 -10.46 -11.87 24.90
N GLY A 141 -9.60 -11.76 25.91
CA GLY A 141 -9.22 -12.89 26.75
C GLY A 141 -8.29 -12.51 27.90
N THR A 142 -8.16 -13.43 28.86
CA THR A 142 -7.18 -13.35 29.94
C THR A 142 -6.47 -14.68 30.05
N VAL A 143 -5.15 -14.67 29.96
CA VAL A 143 -4.32 -15.88 30.06
C VAL A 143 -3.15 -15.64 31.00
N SER A 144 -2.75 -16.70 31.70
CA SER A 144 -1.60 -16.69 32.59
C SER A 144 -0.80 -17.96 32.37
N ALA A 145 0.36 -17.88 31.72
CA ALA A 145 1.13 -19.06 31.35
C ALA A 145 2.64 -18.78 31.22
N PRO A 146 3.48 -19.83 31.24
CA PRO A 146 4.89 -19.72 30.91
C PRO A 146 5.09 -19.12 29.52
N VAL A 147 6.20 -18.40 29.32
CA VAL A 147 6.53 -17.78 28.03
C VAL A 147 7.49 -18.65 27.22
N ALA A 148 7.23 -18.81 25.92
CA ALA A 148 8.17 -19.40 24.95
C ALA A 148 8.56 -18.37 23.88
N TYR A 149 9.84 -18.30 23.52
CA TYR A 149 10.31 -17.42 22.45
C TYR A 149 10.30 -18.14 21.11
N VAL A 150 9.66 -17.53 20.11
CA VAL A 150 9.35 -18.17 18.82
C VAL A 150 9.95 -17.44 17.61
N ASN A 151 11.03 -16.68 17.81
CA ASN A 151 11.66 -15.87 16.75
C ASN A 151 10.65 -14.95 16.06
N TYR A 152 10.47 -15.02 14.74
CA TYR A 152 9.49 -14.23 13.99
C TYR A 152 8.10 -14.90 13.92
N GLY A 153 7.91 -16.05 14.56
CA GLY A 153 6.62 -16.76 14.59
C GLY A 153 6.21 -17.35 13.24
N ARG A 154 7.19 -17.66 12.37
CA ARG A 154 6.96 -18.32 11.08
C ARG A 154 6.69 -19.80 11.28
N VAL A 155 6.09 -20.46 10.30
CA VAL A 155 5.77 -21.89 10.38
C VAL A 155 7.04 -22.71 10.63
N GLU A 156 8.13 -22.37 9.95
CA GLU A 156 9.46 -22.97 10.12
C GLU A 156 10.04 -22.75 11.52
N ASP A 157 9.74 -21.63 12.19
CA ASP A 157 10.23 -21.38 13.54
C ASP A 157 9.61 -22.38 14.53
N TYR A 158 8.31 -22.68 14.39
CA TYR A 158 7.64 -23.70 15.19
C TYR A 158 8.14 -25.12 14.89
N VAL A 159 8.52 -25.42 13.63
CA VAL A 159 9.16 -26.69 13.27
C VAL A 159 10.50 -26.82 13.99
N THR A 160 11.35 -25.79 13.94
CA THR A 160 12.64 -25.76 14.64
C THR A 160 12.47 -25.94 16.15
N LEU A 161 11.51 -25.27 16.78
CA LEU A 161 11.24 -25.45 18.21
C LEU A 161 10.88 -26.89 18.57
N LYS A 162 10.06 -27.55 17.73
CA LYS A 162 9.70 -28.95 17.92
C LYS A 162 10.93 -29.87 17.81
N GLU A 163 11.82 -29.61 16.87
CA GLU A 163 13.10 -30.31 16.72
C GLU A 163 14.03 -30.10 17.92
N MET A 164 14.00 -28.90 18.51
CA MET A 164 14.69 -28.58 19.78
C MET A 164 14.01 -29.20 21.02
N GLY A 165 12.88 -29.91 20.86
CA GLY A 165 12.14 -30.51 21.97
C GLY A 165 11.31 -29.52 22.79
N VAL A 166 11.03 -28.33 22.26
CA VAL A 166 10.25 -27.27 22.91
C VAL A 166 8.77 -27.41 22.54
N ASN A 167 7.90 -27.52 23.55
CA ASN A 167 6.45 -27.54 23.35
C ASN A 167 5.85 -26.18 23.72
N VAL A 168 5.21 -25.52 22.75
CA VAL A 168 4.54 -24.22 22.92
C VAL A 168 3.04 -24.34 23.26
N SER A 169 2.50 -25.55 23.29
CA SER A 169 1.08 -25.74 23.62
C SER A 169 0.80 -25.30 25.05
N GLY A 170 -0.22 -24.45 25.24
CA GLY A 170 -0.61 -23.91 26.54
C GLY A 170 0.27 -22.76 27.06
N THR A 171 1.19 -22.22 26.24
CA THR A 171 2.07 -21.11 26.62
C THR A 171 1.54 -19.77 26.09
N VAL A 172 2.14 -18.67 26.57
CA VAL A 172 2.14 -17.40 25.84
C VAL A 172 3.39 -17.35 24.99
N VAL A 173 3.27 -17.11 23.69
CA VAL A 173 4.45 -16.95 22.82
C VAL A 173 4.92 -15.51 22.82
N LEU A 174 6.22 -15.31 22.73
CA LEU A 174 6.85 -14.02 22.45
C LEU A 174 7.53 -14.10 21.08
N ALA A 175 7.10 -13.25 20.15
CA ALA A 175 7.62 -13.19 18.78
C ALA A 175 8.10 -11.78 18.43
N LYS A 176 9.09 -11.69 17.55
CA LYS A 176 9.53 -10.44 16.94
C LYS A 176 8.57 -10.04 15.82
N TYR A 177 8.37 -8.73 15.63
CA TYR A 177 7.93 -8.23 14.33
C TYR A 177 8.99 -8.45 13.26
N GLY A 178 8.55 -8.58 12.00
CA GLY A 178 9.41 -8.78 10.83
C GLY A 178 9.14 -10.12 10.14
N GLU A 179 9.72 -10.28 8.95
CA GLU A 179 9.66 -11.46 8.07
C GLU A 179 8.26 -11.84 7.53
N ILE A 180 7.23 -11.85 8.36
CA ILE A 180 5.84 -12.18 8.00
C ILE A 180 4.85 -11.17 8.57
N TYR A 181 3.66 -11.14 7.97
CA TYR A 181 2.54 -10.34 8.47
C TYR A 181 2.15 -10.76 9.90
N ARG A 182 1.88 -9.77 10.76
CA ARG A 182 1.60 -9.99 12.19
C ARG A 182 0.35 -10.81 12.47
N GLY A 183 -0.66 -10.77 11.60
CA GLY A 183 -1.82 -11.65 11.71
C GLY A 183 -1.44 -13.13 11.57
N HIS A 184 -0.47 -13.45 10.71
CA HIS A 184 0.08 -14.80 10.59
C HIS A 184 0.89 -15.22 11.82
N ILE A 185 1.61 -14.30 12.48
CA ILE A 185 2.30 -14.62 13.75
C ILE A 185 1.29 -15.14 14.79
N VAL A 186 0.16 -14.43 14.96
CA VAL A 186 -0.89 -14.80 15.92
C VAL A 186 -1.62 -16.07 15.49
N LYS A 187 -1.91 -16.23 14.19
CA LYS A 187 -2.54 -17.43 13.63
C LYS A 187 -1.67 -18.67 13.83
N ASN A 188 -0.40 -18.61 13.46
CA ASN A 188 0.55 -19.71 13.62
C ASN A 188 0.71 -20.08 15.11
N ALA A 189 0.74 -19.09 16.00
CA ALA A 189 0.78 -19.33 17.45
C ALA A 189 -0.43 -20.14 17.93
N TYR A 190 -1.63 -19.75 17.49
CA TYR A 190 -2.85 -20.48 17.81
C TYR A 190 -2.84 -21.91 17.25
N GLU A 191 -2.43 -22.09 15.99
CA GLU A 191 -2.33 -23.39 15.34
C GLU A 191 -1.29 -24.31 16.02
N ALA A 192 -0.22 -23.74 16.56
CA ALA A 192 0.77 -24.44 17.38
C ALA A 192 0.28 -24.77 18.81
N GLY A 193 -0.92 -24.30 19.19
CA GLY A 193 -1.55 -24.57 20.47
C GLY A 193 -1.22 -23.57 21.58
N ALA A 194 -0.59 -22.44 21.27
CA ALA A 194 -0.41 -21.35 22.22
C ALA A 194 -1.76 -20.73 22.61
N ILE A 195 -1.84 -20.15 23.80
CA ILE A 195 -3.07 -19.55 24.32
C ILE A 195 -3.03 -18.02 24.36
N GLY A 196 -1.90 -17.41 23.98
CA GLY A 196 -1.76 -15.97 23.81
C GLY A 196 -0.47 -15.62 23.09
N ALA A 197 -0.39 -14.43 22.51
CA ALA A 197 0.77 -13.97 21.76
C ALA A 197 1.19 -12.54 22.16
N LEU A 198 2.48 -12.35 22.39
CA LEU A 198 3.10 -11.04 22.50
C LEU A 198 4.00 -10.85 21.29
N VAL A 199 3.88 -9.70 20.63
CA VAL A 199 4.73 -9.35 19.49
C VAL A 199 5.48 -8.08 19.81
N TYR A 200 6.81 -8.08 19.65
CA TYR A 200 7.66 -6.95 20.06
C TYR A 200 8.57 -6.47 18.94
N THR A 201 8.91 -5.18 18.99
CA THR A 201 9.84 -4.50 18.07
C THR A 201 11.28 -4.77 18.50
N ASP A 202 11.91 -5.84 18.01
CA ASP A 202 13.28 -6.17 18.42
C ASP A 202 14.28 -5.06 18.06
N ARG A 203 15.18 -4.74 19.01
CA ARG A 203 16.16 -3.66 18.86
C ARG A 203 17.16 -3.93 17.72
N LYS A 204 17.42 -5.20 17.38
CA LYS A 204 18.22 -5.57 16.22
C LYS A 204 17.63 -5.03 14.92
N ASP A 205 16.31 -5.17 14.79
CA ASP A 205 15.59 -4.93 13.53
C ASP A 205 15.09 -3.48 13.44
N TYR A 206 14.64 -2.91 14.56
CA TYR A 206 14.00 -1.57 14.60
C TYR A 206 14.78 -0.54 15.42
N GLY A 207 15.74 -0.97 16.27
CA GLY A 207 16.50 -0.09 17.16
C GLY A 207 17.96 0.14 16.74
N GLY A 208 18.32 -0.21 15.50
CA GLY A 208 19.64 0.03 14.93
C GLY A 208 20.75 -0.86 15.45
N GLY A 209 20.43 -2.09 15.88
CA GLY A 209 21.43 -3.13 16.13
C GLY A 209 22.14 -3.07 17.50
N GLY A 210 21.80 -2.10 18.35
CA GLY A 210 22.33 -1.94 19.71
C GLY A 210 23.64 -1.16 19.82
N GLY A 211 24.25 -1.14 21.02
CA GLY A 211 25.51 -0.42 21.28
C GLY A 211 25.33 1.09 21.44
N ASP A 212 26.22 1.88 20.84
CA ASP A 212 26.19 3.36 20.90
C ASP A 212 25.16 3.99 19.94
N THR A 213 24.37 3.17 19.25
CA THR A 213 23.30 3.65 18.35
C THR A 213 22.25 4.42 19.15
N ARG A 214 21.97 5.64 18.69
CA ARG A 214 20.92 6.50 19.24
C ARG A 214 19.59 6.19 18.56
N TRP A 215 18.51 6.70 19.14
CA TRP A 215 17.14 6.55 18.64
C TRP A 215 16.49 7.93 18.50
N PHE A 216 15.30 7.93 17.91
CA PHE A 216 14.51 9.14 17.74
C PHE A 216 14.30 9.86 19.08
N PRO A 217 14.53 11.18 19.18
CA PRO A 217 14.64 12.18 18.10
C PRO A 217 16.05 12.45 17.55
N ASP A 218 17.08 11.77 18.05
CA ASP A 218 18.48 12.02 17.72
C ASP A 218 18.97 11.22 16.50
N ASP A 219 18.31 10.09 16.21
CA ASP A 219 18.56 9.24 15.05
C ASP A 219 17.24 8.65 14.53
N LYS A 220 17.26 7.97 13.39
CA LYS A 220 16.05 7.43 12.72
C LYS A 220 15.41 6.23 13.41
N TRP A 221 16.11 5.61 14.36
CA TRP A 221 15.73 4.31 14.93
C TRP A 221 14.63 4.41 16.00
N MET A 222 13.85 3.34 16.14
CA MET A 222 12.77 3.24 17.13
C MET A 222 13.32 3.38 18.56
N PRO A 223 12.73 4.24 19.40
CA PRO A 223 13.03 4.28 20.83
C PRO A 223 12.68 2.97 21.54
N PRO A 224 13.32 2.63 22.68
CA PRO A 224 13.06 1.38 23.41
C PRO A 224 11.60 1.20 23.88
N SER A 225 10.86 2.29 24.08
CA SER A 225 9.43 2.30 24.45
C SER A 225 8.49 2.27 23.24
N GLY A 226 9.01 2.38 22.02
CA GLY A 226 8.24 2.38 20.78
C GLY A 226 7.60 1.03 20.48
N VAL A 227 6.36 1.08 20.01
CA VAL A 227 5.53 -0.09 19.75
C VAL A 227 4.96 0.02 18.36
N GLN A 228 5.24 -0.97 17.52
CA GLN A 228 4.50 -1.16 16.27
C GLN A 228 3.12 -1.70 16.63
N VAL A 229 2.05 -0.99 16.31
CA VAL A 229 0.69 -1.51 16.39
C VAL A 229 0.22 -2.03 15.03
N GLY A 230 -0.97 -2.61 14.94
CA GLY A 230 -1.49 -3.07 13.66
C GLY A 230 -2.68 -4.01 13.80
N THR A 231 -3.36 -4.21 12.69
CA THR A 231 -4.36 -5.27 12.56
C THR A 231 -3.70 -6.66 12.56
N VAL A 232 -4.37 -7.63 13.18
CA VAL A 232 -4.03 -9.07 13.11
C VAL A 232 -5.12 -9.87 12.39
N TYR A 233 -6.07 -9.17 11.75
CA TYR A 233 -7.06 -9.77 10.84
C TYR A 233 -6.38 -10.16 9.53
N ASN A 234 -6.62 -11.39 9.05
CA ASN A 234 -5.97 -11.94 7.85
C ASN A 234 -6.83 -11.82 6.58
N GLY A 235 -8.05 -11.29 6.70
CA GLY A 235 -8.92 -11.01 5.56
C GLY A 235 -8.77 -9.57 5.06
N LEU A 236 -9.53 -9.23 4.03
CA LEU A 236 -9.62 -7.90 3.43
C LEU A 236 -11.07 -7.44 3.41
N GLY A 237 -11.32 -6.13 3.56
CA GLY A 237 -12.67 -5.58 3.70
C GLY A 237 -13.29 -5.85 5.07
N ASP A 238 -14.51 -5.35 5.28
CA ASP A 238 -15.19 -5.49 6.58
C ASP A 238 -15.42 -6.99 6.90
N PRO A 239 -14.89 -7.50 8.04
CA PRO A 239 -15.08 -8.89 8.44
C PRO A 239 -16.54 -9.33 8.52
N THR A 240 -17.48 -8.38 8.69
CA THR A 240 -18.90 -8.63 8.83
C THR A 240 -19.67 -8.58 7.51
N THR A 241 -19.08 -8.10 6.41
CA THR A 241 -19.71 -8.03 5.08
C THR A 241 -18.82 -8.57 3.96
N PRO A 242 -18.29 -9.80 4.07
CA PRO A 242 -17.30 -10.30 3.12
C PRO A 242 -17.91 -10.50 1.72
N GLY A 243 -17.55 -9.62 0.78
CA GLY A 243 -17.95 -9.70 -0.61
C GLY A 243 -19.05 -8.74 -1.04
N TRP A 244 -19.62 -7.94 -0.14
CA TRP A 244 -20.61 -6.90 -0.41
C TRP A 244 -20.39 -5.64 0.45
N ALA A 245 -20.70 -4.48 -0.12
CA ALA A 245 -20.42 -3.21 0.55
C ALA A 245 -21.29 -2.96 1.79
N SER A 246 -20.63 -2.47 2.85
CA SER A 246 -21.15 -2.02 4.14
C SER A 246 -21.97 -0.72 4.06
N THR A 247 -23.07 -0.77 3.32
CA THR A 247 -23.96 0.37 3.05
C THR A 247 -25.34 0.17 3.69
N GLY A 248 -25.90 1.25 4.26
CA GLY A 248 -27.25 1.26 4.84
C GLY A 248 -27.51 0.09 5.81
N ASP A 249 -28.67 -0.56 5.68
CA ASP A 249 -29.09 -1.71 6.48
C ASP A 249 -28.61 -3.05 5.88
N CYS A 250 -27.39 -3.11 5.34
CA CYS A 250 -26.81 -4.35 4.80
C CYS A 250 -26.83 -5.51 5.81
N GLU A 251 -26.92 -6.74 5.30
CA GLU A 251 -26.77 -7.94 6.11
C GLU A 251 -25.33 -8.05 6.63
N ARG A 252 -25.19 -8.50 7.88
CA ARG A 252 -23.90 -8.67 8.55
C ARG A 252 -23.79 -10.04 9.19
N LEU A 253 -22.61 -10.63 9.05
CA LEU A 253 -22.26 -11.85 9.77
C LEU A 253 -22.24 -11.61 11.29
N SER A 254 -22.71 -12.59 12.04
CA SER A 254 -22.55 -12.64 13.49
C SER A 254 -21.09 -12.90 13.89
N GLU A 255 -20.72 -12.59 15.14
CA GLU A 255 -19.37 -12.84 15.65
C GLU A 255 -18.93 -14.31 15.49
N GLU A 256 -19.85 -15.26 15.65
CA GLU A 256 -19.59 -16.69 15.49
C GLU A 256 -19.29 -17.05 14.02
N GLU A 257 -20.01 -16.45 13.07
CA GLU A 257 -19.79 -16.66 11.64
C GLU A 257 -18.46 -16.06 11.18
N VAL A 258 -18.13 -14.85 11.66
CA VAL A 258 -16.82 -14.23 11.39
C VAL A 258 -15.68 -15.12 11.90
N GLN A 259 -15.81 -15.68 13.11
CA GLN A 259 -14.80 -16.61 13.67
C GLN A 259 -14.68 -17.90 12.87
N LYS A 260 -15.80 -18.44 12.38
CA LYS A 260 -15.80 -19.62 11.49
C LYS A 260 -15.16 -19.35 10.13
N GLY A 261 -15.15 -18.10 9.67
CA GLY A 261 -14.44 -17.67 8.47
C GLY A 261 -12.92 -17.88 8.56
N GLY A 262 -12.35 -17.83 9.75
CA GLY A 262 -10.95 -18.20 10.00
C GLY A 262 -9.92 -17.07 9.79
N ASP A 263 -10.39 -15.88 9.40
CA ASP A 263 -9.52 -14.71 9.17
C ASP A 263 -9.27 -13.87 10.42
N VAL A 264 -10.16 -13.94 11.42
CA VAL A 264 -9.96 -13.28 12.72
C VAL A 264 -9.19 -14.18 13.70
N PRO A 265 -8.29 -13.63 14.53
CA PRO A 265 -7.56 -14.39 15.53
C PRO A 265 -8.47 -14.98 16.62
N LEU A 266 -8.06 -16.14 17.15
CA LEU A 266 -8.80 -16.87 18.18
C LEU A 266 -8.14 -16.86 19.57
N ILE A 267 -7.01 -16.16 19.73
CA ILE A 267 -6.30 -15.98 20.99
C ILE A 267 -6.02 -14.50 21.27
N PRO A 268 -5.92 -14.08 22.55
CA PRO A 268 -5.52 -12.72 22.88
C PRO A 268 -4.08 -12.45 22.44
N SER A 269 -3.85 -11.23 21.96
CA SER A 269 -2.51 -10.77 21.65
C SER A 269 -2.30 -9.30 21.99
N LEU A 270 -1.06 -8.92 22.26
CA LEU A 270 -0.67 -7.52 22.45
C LEU A 270 0.65 -7.20 21.75
N PRO A 271 0.76 -6.01 21.13
CA PRO A 271 2.04 -5.45 20.73
C PRO A 271 2.73 -4.83 21.95
N ILE A 272 4.03 -5.08 22.10
CA ILE A 272 4.84 -4.54 23.20
C ILE A 272 6.14 -3.92 22.70
N SER A 273 6.77 -3.11 23.55
CA SER A 273 7.98 -2.38 23.19
C SER A 273 9.22 -3.30 23.20
N ALA A 274 10.31 -2.83 22.60
CA ALA A 274 11.62 -3.49 22.68
C ALA A 274 12.02 -3.74 24.14
N ALA A 275 11.89 -2.72 25.00
CA ALA A 275 12.26 -2.79 26.41
C ALA A 275 11.42 -3.82 27.20
N ASP A 276 10.12 -3.88 26.94
CA ASP A 276 9.22 -4.84 27.57
C ASP A 276 9.52 -6.27 27.08
N GLY A 277 9.73 -6.45 25.77
CA GLY A 277 10.11 -7.71 25.15
C GLY A 277 11.43 -8.26 25.71
N GLU A 278 12.47 -7.44 25.79
CA GLU A 278 13.75 -7.81 26.40
C GLU A 278 13.61 -8.19 27.88
N THR A 279 12.76 -7.47 28.63
CA THR A 279 12.49 -7.77 30.04
C THR A 279 11.85 -9.15 30.21
N ILE A 280 11.00 -9.56 29.27
CA ILE A 280 10.40 -10.90 29.23
C ILE A 280 11.44 -11.93 28.78
N LEU A 281 12.23 -11.67 27.73
CA LEU A 281 13.29 -12.56 27.25
C LEU A 281 14.28 -12.96 28.34
N ARG A 282 14.65 -12.04 29.23
CA ARG A 282 15.54 -12.32 30.39
C ARG A 282 14.96 -13.36 31.36
N SER A 283 13.64 -13.55 31.36
CA SER A 283 12.96 -14.55 32.20
C SER A 283 12.79 -15.91 31.54
N ILE A 284 13.14 -16.04 30.26
CA ILE A 284 13.02 -17.27 29.50
C ILE A 284 14.31 -18.10 29.68
N GLY A 285 14.14 -19.33 30.15
CA GLY A 285 15.18 -20.33 30.33
C GLY A 285 15.18 -21.37 29.21
N GLY A 286 15.68 -22.58 29.49
CA GLY A 286 15.73 -23.67 28.50
C GLY A 286 16.88 -23.52 27.49
N HIS A 287 16.72 -24.11 26.31
CA HIS A 287 17.75 -24.12 25.26
C HIS A 287 18.10 -22.70 24.80
N VAL A 288 19.37 -22.47 24.46
CA VAL A 288 19.79 -21.23 23.80
C VAL A 288 19.19 -21.23 22.40
N ALA A 289 18.59 -20.11 21.99
CA ALA A 289 18.04 -19.97 20.65
C ALA A 289 19.18 -19.98 19.60
N ASN A 290 18.87 -20.38 18.37
CA ASN A 290 19.84 -20.37 17.27
C ASN A 290 20.47 -18.98 17.08
N GLU A 291 21.65 -18.93 16.47
CA GLU A 291 22.43 -17.68 16.31
C GLU A 291 21.64 -16.61 15.54
N ASP A 292 20.94 -17.00 14.49
CA ASP A 292 20.08 -16.13 13.67
C ASP A 292 18.84 -15.62 14.44
N TRP A 293 18.45 -16.29 15.52
CA TRP A 293 17.32 -15.90 16.37
C TRP A 293 17.70 -14.90 17.46
N GLN A 294 18.99 -14.67 17.70
CA GLN A 294 19.49 -13.74 18.70
C GLN A 294 19.20 -12.27 18.33
N GLY A 295 19.09 -11.42 19.35
CA GLY A 295 18.83 -9.99 19.23
C GLY A 295 20.06 -9.14 18.92
N SER A 296 20.03 -7.88 19.36
CA SER A 296 21.12 -6.92 19.17
C SER A 296 22.41 -7.32 19.90
N LYS A 297 23.52 -6.65 19.59
CA LYS A 297 24.85 -6.96 20.17
C LYS A 297 24.89 -6.92 21.71
N ASP A 298 24.07 -6.06 22.30
CA ASP A 298 23.92 -5.82 23.74
C ASP A 298 22.69 -6.49 24.36
N ALA A 299 21.92 -7.24 23.55
CA ALA A 299 20.78 -7.99 24.02
C ALA A 299 21.21 -9.13 24.96
N PRO A 300 20.33 -9.58 25.89
CA PRO A 300 20.59 -10.81 26.64
C PRO A 300 20.71 -12.01 25.69
N THR A 301 21.35 -13.09 26.13
CA THR A 301 21.28 -14.36 25.39
C THR A 301 19.84 -14.85 25.35
N TYR A 302 19.25 -14.92 24.15
CA TYR A 302 17.89 -15.38 23.96
C TYR A 302 17.83 -16.90 24.14
N ARG A 303 16.80 -17.34 24.84
CA ARG A 303 16.47 -18.74 25.08
C ARG A 303 15.02 -18.98 24.68
N VAL A 304 14.70 -20.23 24.37
CA VAL A 304 13.41 -20.58 23.75
C VAL A 304 12.32 -20.99 24.75
N GLY A 305 12.67 -21.28 26.01
CA GLY A 305 11.71 -21.66 27.04
C GLY A 305 11.12 -23.06 26.83
N PRO A 306 9.87 -23.31 27.30
CA PRO A 306 9.00 -22.38 28.00
C PRO A 306 9.41 -22.10 29.45
N GLY A 307 9.09 -20.89 29.95
CA GLY A 307 9.35 -20.47 31.33
C GLY A 307 10.84 -20.27 31.64
N PRO A 308 11.22 -20.03 32.90
CA PRO A 308 10.38 -20.05 34.09
C PRO A 308 9.49 -18.80 34.27
N GLY A 309 9.69 -17.74 33.48
CA GLY A 309 8.81 -16.57 33.49
C GLY A 309 7.36 -16.92 33.11
N ILE A 310 6.41 -16.44 33.92
CA ILE A 310 4.96 -16.57 33.70
C ILE A 310 4.41 -15.19 33.40
N VAL A 311 3.81 -15.03 32.23
CA VAL A 311 3.12 -13.79 31.86
C VAL A 311 1.64 -13.90 32.18
N ASN A 312 1.08 -12.85 32.77
CA ASN A 312 -0.35 -12.60 32.83
C ASN A 312 -0.70 -11.56 31.76
N LEU A 313 -1.40 -12.00 30.72
CA LEU A 313 -1.86 -11.19 29.60
C LEU A 313 -3.37 -11.06 29.68
N ARG A 314 -3.87 -9.82 29.74
CA ARG A 314 -5.30 -9.52 29.62
C ARG A 314 -5.52 -8.49 28.53
N TYR A 315 -6.41 -8.81 27.60
CA TYR A 315 -6.88 -7.90 26.57
C TYR A 315 -8.41 -7.95 26.50
N THR A 316 -9.03 -6.79 26.36
CA THR A 316 -10.47 -6.65 26.11
C THR A 316 -10.63 -5.60 25.02
N GLY A 317 -10.98 -6.07 23.82
CA GLY A 317 -11.36 -5.23 22.70
C GLY A 317 -12.83 -4.80 22.79
N LYS A 318 -13.12 -3.62 22.26
CA LYS A 318 -14.47 -3.12 21.99
C LYS A 318 -14.64 -3.05 20.49
N GLN A 319 -15.51 -3.91 19.97
CA GLN A 319 -15.96 -3.85 18.58
C GLN A 319 -17.13 -2.86 18.46
N ILE A 320 -17.11 -2.03 17.42
CA ILE A 320 -18.19 -1.12 17.06
C ILE A 320 -18.46 -1.21 15.57
N ILE A 321 -19.67 -0.90 15.15
CA ILE A 321 -19.93 -0.46 13.77
C ILE A 321 -19.70 1.05 13.76
N GLY A 322 -18.71 1.50 12.99
CA GLY A 322 -18.31 2.90 12.91
C GLY A 322 -18.25 3.39 11.47
N THR A 323 -18.60 4.66 11.27
CA THR A 323 -18.53 5.31 9.97
C THR A 323 -17.08 5.57 9.55
N ILE A 324 -16.71 5.15 8.35
CA ILE A 324 -15.48 5.53 7.66
C ILE A 324 -15.80 6.42 6.46
N GLN A 325 -14.84 7.25 6.03
CA GLN A 325 -15.04 8.29 5.02
C GLN A 325 -13.93 8.28 3.97
N ASN A 326 -14.23 7.73 2.80
CA ASN A 326 -13.40 7.89 1.61
C ASN A 326 -13.67 9.25 0.97
N VAL A 327 -12.63 9.92 0.49
CA VAL A 327 -12.75 11.17 -0.28
C VAL A 327 -12.50 10.88 -1.75
N ILE A 328 -13.49 11.15 -2.60
CA ILE A 328 -13.45 10.85 -4.03
C ILE A 328 -13.47 12.17 -4.83
N GLY A 329 -12.40 12.45 -5.57
CA GLY A 329 -12.27 13.55 -6.51
C GLY A 329 -12.33 13.07 -7.96
N VAL A 330 -13.03 13.80 -8.83
CA VAL A 330 -13.26 13.41 -10.23
C VAL A 330 -12.90 14.56 -11.17
N ILE A 331 -12.00 14.28 -12.11
CA ILE A 331 -11.71 15.12 -13.27
C ILE A 331 -12.27 14.42 -14.50
N GLU A 332 -13.39 14.91 -15.00
CA GLU A 332 -14.15 14.31 -16.09
C GLU A 332 -13.40 14.36 -17.42
N GLY A 333 -13.32 13.22 -18.11
CA GLY A 333 -12.71 13.08 -19.43
C GLY A 333 -13.52 13.75 -20.54
N ALA A 334 -12.84 14.34 -21.52
CA ALA A 334 -13.48 15.07 -22.62
C ALA A 334 -13.96 14.16 -23.76
N GLU A 335 -13.38 12.97 -23.93
CA GLU A 335 -13.68 12.09 -25.07
C GLU A 335 -14.18 10.71 -24.62
N GLU A 336 -13.61 10.17 -23.56
CA GLU A 336 -13.95 8.87 -22.97
C GLU A 336 -14.26 9.05 -21.47
N PRO A 337 -15.31 9.83 -21.09
CA PRO A 337 -15.64 10.10 -19.69
C PRO A 337 -15.99 8.83 -18.91
N ASP A 338 -16.32 7.74 -19.61
CA ASP A 338 -16.65 6.43 -19.06
C ASP A 338 -15.43 5.49 -18.90
N ARG A 339 -14.21 6.01 -19.00
CA ARG A 339 -12.97 5.26 -18.71
C ARG A 339 -12.24 5.93 -17.55
N PHE A 340 -11.84 5.14 -16.56
CA PHE A 340 -11.30 5.66 -15.29
C PHE A 340 -9.83 5.30 -15.10
N VAL A 341 -9.00 6.32 -14.95
CA VAL A 341 -7.64 6.18 -14.39
C VAL A 341 -7.72 6.60 -12.93
N ILE A 342 -7.49 5.66 -12.03
CA ILE A 342 -7.71 5.84 -10.60
C ILE A 342 -6.36 5.99 -9.91
N LEU A 343 -6.20 7.04 -9.09
CA LEU A 343 -5.05 7.22 -8.21
C LEU A 343 -5.55 7.07 -6.78
N GLY A 344 -4.92 6.22 -5.98
CA GLY A 344 -5.35 5.92 -4.62
C GLY A 344 -4.24 5.95 -3.59
N ASN A 345 -4.63 6.33 -2.37
CA ASN A 345 -3.81 6.38 -1.16
C ASN A 345 -4.75 6.37 0.05
N HIS A 346 -4.49 5.58 1.09
CA HIS A 346 -5.24 5.72 2.34
C HIS A 346 -4.76 6.90 3.19
N ARG A 347 -5.58 7.28 4.17
CA ARG A 347 -5.36 8.45 5.03
C ARG A 347 -5.21 8.09 6.50
N ASP A 348 -6.01 7.13 6.95
CA ASP A 348 -6.05 6.74 8.34
C ASP A 348 -4.70 6.20 8.77
N ALA A 349 -4.31 6.55 9.99
CA ALA A 349 -3.05 6.12 10.58
C ALA A 349 -3.30 5.60 11.99
N TRP A 350 -2.53 4.61 12.43
CA TRP A 350 -2.58 4.17 13.83
C TRP A 350 -2.31 5.27 14.85
N THR A 351 -1.39 6.18 14.50
CA THR A 351 -0.96 7.32 15.30
C THR A 351 -1.00 8.59 14.44
N PHE A 352 0.11 9.29 14.23
CA PHE A 352 0.21 10.48 13.39
C PHE A 352 0.38 10.14 11.91
N GLY A 353 1.17 9.10 11.61
CA GLY A 353 1.28 8.50 10.29
C GLY A 353 1.94 9.39 9.23
N ALA A 354 3.13 9.91 9.51
CA ALA A 354 3.79 10.84 8.61
C ALA A 354 4.38 10.14 7.37
N ALA A 355 5.03 8.99 7.55
CA ALA A 355 5.35 8.11 6.44
C ALA A 355 4.08 7.35 6.01
N ASP A 356 3.49 6.59 6.93
CA ASP A 356 2.34 5.75 6.68
C ASP A 356 1.04 6.37 7.22
N PRO A 357 0.13 6.88 6.38
CA PRO A 357 0.20 6.98 4.91
C PRO A 357 0.34 8.41 4.39
N ASN A 358 0.46 9.40 5.28
CA ASN A 358 0.19 10.79 4.90
C ASN A 358 1.29 11.38 4.01
N SER A 359 2.44 10.71 3.87
CA SER A 359 3.41 11.02 2.81
C SER A 359 2.78 10.85 1.41
N GLY A 360 2.01 9.78 1.20
CA GLY A 360 1.22 9.55 0.00
C GLY A 360 0.03 10.48 -0.12
N THR A 361 -0.67 10.78 0.98
CA THR A 361 -1.78 11.74 0.94
C THR A 361 -1.28 13.13 0.53
N ALA A 362 -0.16 13.59 1.09
CA ALA A 362 0.47 14.85 0.71
C ALA A 362 0.91 14.85 -0.76
N ALA A 363 1.43 13.74 -1.27
CA ALA A 363 1.75 13.59 -2.68
C ALA A 363 0.49 13.65 -3.56
N LEU A 364 -0.60 12.96 -3.19
CA LEU A 364 -1.88 12.96 -3.91
C LEU A 364 -2.49 14.37 -3.98
N LEU A 365 -2.45 15.11 -2.88
CA LEU A 365 -2.88 16.51 -2.84
C LEU A 365 -2.07 17.38 -3.80
N GLN A 366 -0.74 17.20 -3.83
CA GLN A 366 0.10 17.90 -4.81
C GLN A 366 -0.26 17.54 -6.25
N ILE A 367 -0.58 16.27 -6.56
CA ILE A 367 -1.06 15.88 -7.89
C ILE A 367 -2.35 16.64 -8.23
N ALA A 368 -3.32 16.67 -7.32
CA ALA A 368 -4.57 17.40 -7.52
C ALA A 368 -4.33 18.89 -7.83
N GLU A 369 -3.43 19.55 -7.09
CA GLU A 369 -3.04 20.94 -7.33
C GLU A 369 -2.37 21.15 -8.69
N ARG A 370 -1.46 20.27 -9.10
CA ARG A 370 -0.79 20.33 -10.41
C ARG A 370 -1.80 20.16 -11.55
N LEU A 371 -2.70 19.18 -11.44
CA LEU A 371 -3.74 18.93 -12.43
C LEU A 371 -4.72 20.13 -12.50
N GLY A 372 -5.12 20.68 -11.35
CA GLY A 372 -5.98 21.88 -11.30
C GLY A 372 -5.32 23.11 -11.95
N LYS A 373 -4.01 23.31 -11.76
CA LYS A 373 -3.24 24.35 -12.46
C LYS A 373 -3.21 24.09 -13.98
N MET A 374 -2.98 22.86 -14.42
CA MET A 374 -3.04 22.48 -15.84
C MET A 374 -4.42 22.72 -16.46
N GLN A 375 -5.51 22.44 -15.73
CA GLN A 375 -6.87 22.72 -16.21
C GLN A 375 -7.11 24.22 -16.43
N LYS A 376 -6.54 25.09 -15.58
CA LYS A 376 -6.59 26.55 -15.77
C LYS A 376 -5.86 26.99 -17.05
N GLU A 377 -4.82 26.25 -17.45
CA GLU A 377 -4.09 26.42 -18.72
C GLU A 377 -4.78 25.73 -19.91
N GLY A 378 -5.98 25.16 -19.72
CA GLY A 378 -6.79 24.59 -20.80
C GLY A 378 -6.64 23.09 -21.02
N TRP A 379 -5.89 22.37 -20.17
CA TRP A 379 -5.82 20.91 -20.23
C TRP A 379 -7.14 20.27 -19.81
N LYS A 380 -7.60 19.28 -20.59
CA LYS A 380 -8.75 18.41 -20.27
C LYS A 380 -8.42 16.97 -20.62
N PRO A 381 -8.43 16.00 -19.70
CA PRO A 381 -7.97 14.65 -20.03
C PRO A 381 -8.89 13.96 -21.05
N ARG A 382 -8.38 12.98 -21.79
CA ARG A 382 -9.20 12.18 -22.71
C ARG A 382 -10.16 11.28 -21.93
N ARG A 383 -9.62 10.60 -20.91
CA ARG A 383 -10.33 9.71 -19.97
C ARG A 383 -10.55 10.41 -18.62
N THR A 384 -11.49 9.93 -17.84
CA THR A 384 -11.73 10.48 -16.51
C THR A 384 -10.62 10.06 -15.55
N ILE A 385 -10.11 11.01 -14.76
CA ILE A 385 -9.20 10.74 -13.65
C ILE A 385 -10.01 10.75 -12.35
N VAL A 386 -9.85 9.72 -11.53
CA VAL A 386 -10.46 9.61 -10.20
C VAL A 386 -9.35 9.61 -9.16
N LEU A 387 -9.40 10.58 -8.24
CA LEU A 387 -8.51 10.68 -7.10
C LEU A 387 -9.24 10.10 -5.88
N CYS A 388 -8.69 9.07 -5.28
CA CYS A 388 -9.29 8.39 -4.14
C CYS A 388 -8.38 8.53 -2.93
N ASN A 389 -8.94 9.01 -1.83
CA ASN A 389 -8.29 8.97 -0.54
C ASN A 389 -9.08 8.06 0.40
N TRP A 390 -8.52 6.88 0.66
CA TRP A 390 -9.20 5.80 1.37
C TRP A 390 -9.13 5.97 2.89
N ASP A 391 -10.04 5.33 3.58
CA ASP A 391 -10.10 5.26 5.03
C ASP A 391 -10.12 3.79 5.50
N ALA A 392 -9.73 3.56 6.74
CA ALA A 392 -9.66 2.26 7.38
C ALA A 392 -8.84 1.20 6.61
N GLU A 393 -7.78 1.62 5.91
CA GLU A 393 -6.82 0.69 5.32
C GLU A 393 -6.13 -0.14 6.41
N GLU A 394 -5.77 0.53 7.50
CA GLU A 394 -5.00 -0.05 8.60
C GLU A 394 -5.77 -1.18 9.31
N TYR A 395 -7.09 -1.22 9.12
CA TYR A 395 -7.99 -2.25 9.64
C TYR A 395 -8.24 -3.40 8.66
N GLY A 396 -7.48 -3.50 7.57
CA GLY A 396 -7.60 -4.57 6.57
C GLY A 396 -8.20 -4.09 5.25
N LEU A 397 -7.73 -2.95 4.73
CA LEU A 397 -8.14 -2.39 3.43
C LEU A 397 -9.63 -2.08 3.37
N LEU A 398 -10.26 -1.65 4.48
CA LEU A 398 -11.73 -1.59 4.55
C LEU A 398 -12.28 -0.60 3.52
N GLY A 399 -11.88 0.68 3.56
CA GLY A 399 -12.49 1.70 2.70
C GLY A 399 -12.32 1.46 1.21
N SER A 400 -11.15 1.03 0.76
CA SER A 400 -10.93 0.70 -0.67
C SER A 400 -11.70 -0.54 -1.09
N THR A 401 -11.73 -1.59 -0.24
CA THR A 401 -12.47 -2.82 -0.52
C THR A 401 -13.98 -2.57 -0.58
N GLU A 402 -14.57 -1.89 0.41
CA GLU A 402 -16.00 -1.56 0.41
C GLU A 402 -16.39 -0.75 -0.84
N TRP A 403 -15.54 0.19 -1.25
CA TRP A 403 -15.79 0.99 -2.46
C TRP A 403 -15.68 0.16 -3.75
N VAL A 404 -14.74 -0.77 -3.82
CA VAL A 404 -14.63 -1.70 -4.95
C VAL A 404 -15.84 -2.65 -4.98
N GLU A 405 -16.33 -3.11 -3.84
CA GLU A 405 -17.49 -3.99 -3.75
C GLU A 405 -18.78 -3.26 -4.15
N GLU A 406 -18.98 -2.02 -3.71
CA GLU A 406 -20.12 -1.19 -4.11
C GLU A 406 -20.12 -0.93 -5.62
N ASN A 407 -18.93 -0.67 -6.20
CA ASN A 407 -18.79 -0.20 -7.57
C ASN A 407 -18.29 -1.29 -8.55
N ARG A 408 -18.36 -2.56 -8.16
CA ARG A 408 -17.68 -3.67 -8.85
C ARG A 408 -17.97 -3.75 -10.34
N GLU A 409 -19.25 -3.72 -10.74
CA GLU A 409 -19.66 -3.83 -12.15
C GLU A 409 -19.16 -2.63 -12.97
N MET A 410 -19.21 -1.44 -12.38
CA MET A 410 -18.72 -0.22 -13.00
C MET A 410 -17.19 -0.31 -13.21
N LEU A 411 -16.45 -0.71 -12.19
CA LEU A 411 -14.99 -0.81 -12.25
C LEU A 411 -14.53 -1.92 -13.19
N ALA A 412 -15.21 -3.07 -13.19
CA ALA A 412 -14.94 -4.17 -14.11
C ALA A 412 -15.07 -3.72 -15.58
N SER A 413 -16.04 -2.86 -15.89
CA SER A 413 -16.32 -2.39 -17.25
C SER A 413 -15.60 -1.11 -17.68
N ARG A 414 -15.12 -0.28 -16.74
CA ARG A 414 -14.65 1.09 -17.02
C ARG A 414 -13.24 1.42 -16.50
N ALA A 415 -12.73 0.71 -15.50
CA ALA A 415 -11.44 1.04 -14.91
C ALA A 415 -10.29 0.63 -15.83
N VAL A 416 -9.51 1.62 -16.25
CA VAL A 416 -8.29 1.47 -17.03
C VAL A 416 -7.19 0.93 -16.12
N ALA A 417 -6.86 1.65 -15.06
CA ALA A 417 -5.85 1.21 -14.10
C ALA A 417 -6.08 1.83 -12.73
N TYR A 418 -5.50 1.20 -11.71
CA TYR A 418 -5.41 1.72 -10.35
C TYR A 418 -3.94 1.99 -9.99
N LEU A 419 -3.61 3.21 -9.60
CA LEU A 419 -2.25 3.64 -9.31
C LEU A 419 -2.14 3.97 -7.82
N ASN A 420 -1.54 3.07 -7.05
CA ASN A 420 -1.40 3.16 -5.60
C ASN A 420 -0.11 3.89 -5.21
N VAL A 421 -0.21 4.84 -4.30
CA VAL A 421 0.93 5.31 -3.51
C VAL A 421 0.44 5.43 -2.07
N ASP A 422 0.79 4.42 -1.29
CA ASP A 422 0.52 4.34 0.14
C ASP A 422 1.51 5.25 0.88
N CYS A 423 2.64 4.71 1.33
CA CYS A 423 3.80 5.48 1.73
C CYS A 423 4.49 6.02 0.47
N ALA A 424 4.45 7.34 0.24
CA ALA A 424 5.24 7.95 -0.83
C ALA A 424 6.74 7.91 -0.53
N VAL A 425 7.13 8.16 0.73
CA VAL A 425 8.53 8.23 1.14
C VAL A 425 8.69 7.75 2.58
N ALA A 426 9.70 6.90 2.81
CA ALA A 426 10.22 6.57 4.14
C ALA A 426 11.76 6.62 4.19
N GLY A 427 12.41 7.07 3.12
CA GLY A 427 13.86 7.15 3.01
C GLY A 427 14.35 7.20 1.55
N PRO A 428 15.65 7.00 1.30
CA PRO A 428 16.22 6.96 -0.05
C PRO A 428 15.97 5.61 -0.76
N GLY A 429 16.14 5.61 -2.09
CA GLY A 429 15.97 4.44 -2.95
C GLY A 429 14.54 4.29 -3.44
N PHE A 430 14.34 4.09 -4.75
CA PHE A 430 13.03 3.98 -5.37
C PHE A 430 12.65 2.52 -5.59
N TYR A 431 11.41 2.18 -5.28
CA TYR A 431 10.84 0.85 -5.46
C TYR A 431 9.48 0.96 -6.13
N ALA A 432 9.15 -0.02 -6.95
CA ALA A 432 7.85 -0.10 -7.54
C ALA A 432 7.46 -1.54 -7.89
N SER A 433 6.15 -1.79 -7.86
CA SER A 433 5.51 -3.03 -8.22
C SER A 433 4.39 -2.77 -9.22
N ALA A 434 4.15 -3.68 -10.15
CA ALA A 434 3.09 -3.51 -11.14
C ALA A 434 2.59 -4.83 -11.71
N THR A 435 1.38 -4.79 -12.27
CA THR A 435 0.96 -5.80 -13.24
C THR A 435 1.82 -5.68 -14.51
N PRO A 436 2.32 -6.78 -15.11
CA PRO A 436 3.41 -6.74 -16.09
C PRO A 436 3.21 -5.86 -17.33
N GLN A 437 1.97 -5.63 -17.75
CA GLN A 437 1.66 -4.78 -18.91
C GLN A 437 1.95 -3.30 -18.66
N LEU A 438 2.14 -2.87 -17.41
CA LEU A 438 2.47 -1.49 -17.04
C LEU A 438 3.97 -1.26 -16.81
N ASP A 439 4.79 -2.33 -16.84
CA ASP A 439 6.23 -2.26 -16.56
C ASP A 439 6.95 -1.19 -17.42
N GLU A 440 6.73 -1.21 -18.73
CA GLU A 440 7.41 -0.29 -19.65
C GLU A 440 6.93 1.16 -19.49
N LEU A 441 5.64 1.35 -19.16
CA LEU A 441 5.10 2.68 -18.89
C LEU A 441 5.74 3.29 -17.65
N LEU A 442 5.89 2.50 -16.59
CA LEU A 442 6.50 2.91 -15.34
C LEU A 442 7.98 3.24 -15.52
N LYS A 443 8.74 2.38 -16.22
CA LYS A 443 10.14 2.66 -16.57
C LYS A 443 10.27 3.97 -17.34
N ARG A 444 9.42 4.18 -18.35
CA ARG A 444 9.39 5.44 -19.11
C ARG A 444 9.13 6.64 -18.20
N ALA A 445 8.22 6.54 -17.23
CA ALA A 445 7.92 7.65 -16.32
C ALA A 445 9.12 8.00 -15.45
N THR A 446 9.86 6.99 -14.97
CA THR A 446 11.10 7.21 -14.19
C THR A 446 12.25 7.78 -15.01
N GLN A 447 12.24 7.65 -16.35
CA GLN A 447 13.24 8.27 -17.23
C GLN A 447 13.00 9.79 -17.38
N GLU A 448 11.75 10.24 -17.27
CA GLU A 448 11.36 11.65 -17.41
C GLU A 448 11.55 12.46 -16.11
N VAL A 449 11.83 11.78 -14.99
CA VAL A 449 11.99 12.40 -13.67
C VAL A 449 13.46 12.35 -13.27
N ARG A 450 13.99 13.48 -12.77
CA ARG A 450 15.35 13.55 -12.22
C ARG A 450 15.39 12.86 -10.86
N ASP A 451 16.48 12.17 -10.59
CA ASP A 451 16.67 11.58 -9.28
C ASP A 451 16.85 12.68 -8.22
N PRO A 452 16.08 12.66 -7.12
CA PRO A 452 16.16 13.67 -6.05
C PRO A 452 17.46 13.63 -5.24
N ASP A 453 18.11 12.47 -5.16
CA ASP A 453 19.36 12.22 -4.44
C ASP A 453 20.60 12.34 -5.35
N ASN A 454 20.43 12.18 -6.67
CA ASN A 454 21.47 12.43 -7.67
C ASN A 454 20.92 13.13 -8.93
N PRO A 455 20.78 14.47 -8.92
CA PRO A 455 20.18 15.22 -10.03
C PRO A 455 20.91 15.13 -11.38
N SER A 456 22.11 14.56 -11.43
CA SER A 456 22.88 14.39 -12.66
C SER A 456 22.29 13.33 -13.62
N GLN A 457 21.43 12.45 -13.11
CA GLN A 457 20.84 11.34 -13.87
C GLN A 457 19.31 11.28 -13.72
N SER A 458 18.66 10.42 -14.50
CA SER A 458 17.23 10.13 -14.31
C SER A 458 17.03 9.21 -13.11
N LEU A 459 15.83 9.22 -12.55
CA LEU A 459 15.44 8.29 -11.50
C LEU A 459 15.59 6.84 -11.98
N TYR A 460 15.28 6.57 -13.26
CA TYR A 460 15.50 5.27 -13.88
C TYR A 460 16.96 4.82 -13.82
N ASP A 461 17.91 5.70 -14.14
CA ASP A 461 19.34 5.35 -14.16
C ASP A 461 19.84 4.96 -12.76
N SER A 462 19.44 5.70 -11.72
CA SER A 462 19.73 5.35 -10.34
C SER A 462 19.05 4.06 -9.91
N TRP A 463 17.78 3.88 -10.29
CA TRP A 463 16.97 2.74 -9.90
C TRP A 463 17.56 1.45 -10.46
N VAL A 464 17.91 1.42 -11.75
CA VAL A 464 18.58 0.27 -12.37
C VAL A 464 19.97 0.02 -11.77
N GLY A 465 20.70 1.08 -11.42
CA GLY A 465 22.03 0.97 -10.80
C GLY A 465 22.02 0.45 -9.35
N SER A 466 20.89 0.56 -8.65
CA SER A 466 20.75 0.20 -7.21
C SER A 466 19.95 -1.08 -6.97
N SER A 467 19.24 -1.60 -7.97
CA SER A 467 18.30 -2.71 -7.79
C SER A 467 18.94 -4.10 -7.95
N ASN A 468 18.54 -5.02 -7.07
CA ASN A 468 18.64 -6.45 -7.33
C ASN A 468 17.47 -6.88 -8.24
N SER A 469 17.69 -7.84 -9.14
CA SER A 469 16.65 -8.35 -10.05
C SER A 469 15.54 -9.10 -9.29
N PRO A 470 14.24 -8.93 -9.63
CA PRO A 470 13.68 -8.09 -10.68
C PRO A 470 13.57 -6.59 -10.30
N LEU A 471 13.69 -5.70 -11.30
CA LEU A 471 13.59 -4.24 -11.10
C LEU A 471 12.20 -3.80 -10.60
N ILE A 472 11.13 -4.44 -11.10
CA ILE A 472 9.74 -4.15 -10.75
C ILE A 472 9.18 -5.37 -10.02
N GLY A 473 8.68 -5.15 -8.81
CA GLY A 473 7.97 -6.17 -8.03
C GLY A 473 6.59 -6.49 -8.61
N ARG A 474 5.94 -7.50 -8.04
CA ARG A 474 4.61 -7.95 -8.49
C ARG A 474 3.61 -7.72 -7.39
N LEU A 475 2.42 -7.24 -7.75
CA LEU A 475 1.32 -6.94 -6.83
C LEU A 475 0.58 -8.22 -6.42
N GLY A 476 1.35 -9.16 -5.86
CA GLY A 476 0.83 -10.44 -5.37
C GLY A 476 0.39 -10.37 -3.91
N ASP A 477 1.05 -9.54 -3.09
CA ASP A 477 0.68 -9.35 -1.70
C ASP A 477 -0.63 -8.54 -1.58
N GLY A 478 -1.42 -8.83 -0.55
CA GLY A 478 -2.61 -8.03 -0.19
C GLY A 478 -2.23 -6.84 0.70
N GLY A 479 -1.07 -6.23 0.47
CA GLY A 479 -0.42 -5.34 1.44
C GLY A 479 -0.81 -3.87 1.40
N SER A 480 -1.71 -3.45 0.50
CA SER A 480 -2.26 -2.08 0.42
C SER A 480 -3.50 -2.06 -0.48
N ASP A 481 -4.13 -0.91 -0.66
CA ASP A 481 -5.44 -0.71 -1.29
C ASP A 481 -5.58 -1.23 -2.73
N PHE A 482 -4.48 -1.53 -3.43
CA PHE A 482 -4.54 -2.13 -4.78
C PHE A 482 -5.12 -3.55 -4.78
N ALA A 483 -5.17 -4.24 -3.64
CA ALA A 483 -5.58 -5.63 -3.54
C ALA A 483 -6.97 -5.88 -4.14
N ALA A 484 -7.99 -5.10 -3.73
CA ALA A 484 -9.35 -5.25 -4.26
C ALA A 484 -9.43 -4.94 -5.76
N PHE A 485 -8.62 -4.01 -6.26
CA PHE A 485 -8.56 -3.69 -7.69
C PHE A 485 -7.97 -4.86 -8.50
N VAL A 486 -6.80 -5.36 -8.11
CA VAL A 486 -6.06 -6.39 -8.85
C VAL A 486 -6.64 -7.77 -8.59
N GLN A 487 -6.68 -8.19 -7.33
CA GLN A 487 -6.93 -9.56 -6.93
C GLN A 487 -8.41 -9.91 -6.99
N HIS A 488 -9.30 -8.94 -6.74
CA HIS A 488 -10.74 -9.20 -6.75
C HIS A 488 -11.40 -8.87 -8.10
N VAL A 489 -11.00 -7.78 -8.76
CA VAL A 489 -11.64 -7.33 -10.01
C VAL A 489 -10.79 -7.60 -11.26
N GLY A 490 -9.47 -7.68 -11.15
CA GLY A 490 -8.56 -7.85 -12.29
C GLY A 490 -8.20 -6.54 -12.99
N ILE A 491 -8.07 -5.45 -12.22
CA ILE A 491 -7.70 -4.11 -12.71
C ILE A 491 -6.17 -3.99 -12.77
N PRO A 492 -5.57 -3.60 -13.91
CA PRO A 492 -4.15 -3.30 -13.98
C PRO A 492 -3.76 -2.28 -12.91
N ALA A 493 -2.65 -2.51 -12.22
CA ALA A 493 -2.23 -1.60 -11.16
C ALA A 493 -0.73 -1.41 -11.02
N THR A 494 -0.36 -0.33 -10.36
CA THR A 494 1.02 -0.06 -9.93
C THR A 494 1.03 0.35 -8.46
N ALA A 495 2.11 0.05 -7.75
CA ALA A 495 2.48 0.65 -6.48
C ALA A 495 3.90 1.22 -6.60
N MET A 496 4.20 2.35 -5.97
CA MET A 496 5.53 2.96 -6.00
C MET A 496 5.81 3.78 -4.75
N PHE A 497 7.08 3.80 -4.32
CA PHE A 497 7.52 4.52 -3.13
C PHE A 497 9.03 4.77 -3.12
N PHE A 498 9.47 5.70 -2.26
CA PHE A 498 10.88 5.85 -1.88
C PHE A 498 11.13 5.31 -0.47
N GLY A 499 12.25 4.64 -0.26
CA GLY A 499 12.60 4.01 1.02
C GLY A 499 12.26 2.52 1.04
N GLY A 500 12.19 1.95 2.24
CA GLY A 500 11.88 0.54 2.50
C GLY A 500 11.09 0.42 3.80
N GLY A 501 11.13 -0.75 4.43
CA GLY A 501 10.75 -0.85 5.83
C GLY A 501 11.54 0.17 6.66
N TYR A 502 10.84 0.94 7.50
CA TYR A 502 11.42 2.02 8.28
C TYR A 502 11.21 1.80 9.78
N PRO A 503 12.11 2.32 10.64
CA PRO A 503 12.18 1.84 12.02
C PRO A 503 10.99 2.22 12.89
N VAL A 504 10.37 3.38 12.66
CA VAL A 504 9.29 3.93 13.50
C VAL A 504 7.88 3.54 13.04
N TYR A 505 7.77 2.62 12.09
CA TYR A 505 6.53 2.14 11.48
C TYR A 505 5.45 1.78 12.52
N HIS A 506 4.23 2.29 12.31
CA HIS A 506 3.05 2.15 13.16
C HIS A 506 3.28 2.48 14.65
N SER A 507 4.25 3.34 14.97
CA SER A 507 4.49 3.80 16.33
C SER A 507 4.08 5.25 16.51
N MET A 508 4.12 5.77 17.74
CA MET A 508 3.88 7.21 17.94
C MET A 508 4.96 8.11 17.35
N TYR A 509 6.12 7.54 16.97
CA TYR A 509 7.27 8.26 16.43
C TYR A 509 7.25 8.36 14.90
N ASP A 510 6.26 7.77 14.24
CA ASP A 510 5.97 8.09 12.83
C ASP A 510 5.23 9.43 12.74
N ASP A 511 6.00 10.50 12.98
CA ASP A 511 5.52 11.87 13.00
C ASP A 511 6.23 12.77 11.99
N PHE A 512 5.76 14.02 11.85
CA PHE A 512 6.33 14.97 10.90
C PHE A 512 7.83 15.25 11.17
N ILE A 513 8.26 15.21 12.43
CA ILE A 513 9.64 15.48 12.81
C ILE A 513 10.54 14.36 12.34
N TRP A 514 10.12 13.11 12.46
CA TRP A 514 10.84 11.97 11.89
C TRP A 514 10.98 12.10 10.38
N MET A 515 9.89 12.41 9.67
CA MET A 515 9.92 12.64 8.23
C MET A 515 10.89 13.76 7.84
N GLN A 516 10.77 14.91 8.50
CA GLN A 516 11.60 16.08 8.22
C GLN A 516 13.09 15.87 8.54
N LYS A 517 13.43 15.01 9.51
CA LYS A 517 14.83 14.77 9.86
C LYS A 517 15.45 13.64 9.06
N PHE A 518 14.70 12.57 8.81
CA PHE A 518 15.26 11.28 8.39
C PHE A 518 14.60 10.72 7.12
N GLY A 519 13.29 10.91 6.95
CA GLY A 519 12.57 10.42 5.76
C GLY A 519 12.90 11.20 4.50
N ASP A 520 12.61 12.51 4.48
CA ASP A 520 12.83 13.40 3.34
C ASP A 520 13.02 14.87 3.76
N PRO A 521 14.21 15.27 4.26
CA PRO A 521 14.41 16.59 4.86
C PRO A 521 14.08 17.80 3.99
N MET A 522 14.17 17.64 2.67
CA MET A 522 13.89 18.71 1.70
C MET A 522 12.63 18.43 0.87
N PHE A 523 11.90 17.35 1.17
CA PHE A 523 10.69 16.92 0.46
C PHE A 523 10.90 16.70 -1.05
N HIS A 524 12.14 16.43 -1.48
CA HIS A 524 12.47 16.26 -2.90
C HIS A 524 12.07 14.88 -3.41
N ARG A 525 12.11 13.85 -2.56
CA ARG A 525 11.64 12.49 -2.92
C ARG A 525 10.12 12.47 -3.08
N HIS A 526 9.40 13.19 -2.24
CA HIS A 526 7.95 13.37 -2.40
C HIS A 526 7.62 14.03 -3.75
N VAL A 527 8.35 15.07 -4.13
CA VAL A 527 8.19 15.72 -5.45
C VAL A 527 8.46 14.73 -6.59
N ALA A 528 9.50 13.90 -6.47
CA ALA A 528 9.86 12.91 -7.47
C ALA A 528 8.77 11.83 -7.65
N VAL A 529 8.30 11.21 -6.57
CA VAL A 529 7.24 10.19 -6.65
C VAL A 529 5.90 10.76 -7.13
N ALA A 530 5.51 11.96 -6.68
CA ALA A 530 4.32 12.64 -7.23
C ALA A 530 4.45 12.94 -8.73
N SER A 531 5.68 13.16 -9.21
CA SER A 531 5.95 13.37 -10.63
C SER A 531 5.82 12.08 -11.44
N VAL A 532 6.39 10.96 -10.96
CA VAL A 532 6.24 9.64 -11.61
C VAL A 532 4.78 9.20 -11.60
N TRP A 533 4.12 9.24 -10.43
CA TRP A 533 2.75 8.80 -10.24
C TRP A 533 1.78 9.56 -11.16
N GLY A 534 1.88 10.89 -11.18
CA GLY A 534 1.05 11.70 -12.06
C GLY A 534 1.39 11.59 -13.54
N LEU A 535 2.65 11.37 -13.93
CA LEU A 535 3.01 11.10 -15.32
C LEU A 535 2.38 9.80 -15.84
N VAL A 536 2.44 8.73 -15.05
CA VAL A 536 1.78 7.45 -15.38
C VAL A 536 0.28 7.67 -15.56
N ALA A 537 -0.35 8.41 -14.64
CA ALA A 537 -1.76 8.76 -14.75
C ALA A 537 -2.08 9.58 -16.00
N LEU A 538 -1.28 10.61 -16.31
CA LEU A 538 -1.46 11.48 -17.47
C LEU A 538 -1.35 10.69 -18.77
N TRP A 539 -0.39 9.79 -18.91
CA TRP A 539 -0.27 8.97 -20.12
C TRP A 539 -1.43 7.99 -20.28
N LEU A 540 -1.88 7.34 -19.20
CA LEU A 540 -3.08 6.50 -19.25
C LEU A 540 -4.35 7.31 -19.56
N ALA A 541 -4.42 8.55 -19.07
CA ALA A 541 -5.59 9.41 -19.22
C ALA A 541 -5.64 10.17 -20.55
N ASP A 542 -4.49 10.46 -21.17
CA ASP A 542 -4.39 11.30 -22.38
C ASP A 542 -4.03 10.53 -23.65
N GLU A 543 -3.24 9.44 -23.59
CA GLU A 543 -2.82 8.75 -24.80
C GLU A 543 -4.03 8.11 -25.49
N GLU A 544 -4.11 8.25 -26.82
CA GLU A 544 -5.23 7.73 -27.59
C GLU A 544 -5.30 6.20 -27.49
N PHE A 545 -4.16 5.52 -27.64
CA PHE A 545 -4.01 4.10 -27.39
C PHE A 545 -3.53 3.87 -25.97
N LEU A 546 -4.14 2.93 -25.25
CA LEU A 546 -3.65 2.55 -23.92
C LEU A 546 -2.21 2.01 -24.05
N PRO A 547 -1.23 2.56 -23.30
CA PRO A 547 0.18 2.20 -23.40
C PRO A 547 0.51 0.88 -22.67
N TYR A 548 -0.31 -0.16 -22.85
CA TYR A 548 -0.07 -1.49 -22.28
C TYR A 548 0.85 -2.33 -23.14
N ASN A 549 1.69 -3.14 -22.49
CA ASN A 549 2.58 -4.06 -23.15
C ASN A 549 2.37 -5.53 -22.70
N TYR A 550 1.41 -6.22 -23.32
CA TYR A 550 1.18 -7.65 -23.04
C TYR A 550 2.29 -8.59 -23.51
N LEU A 551 3.30 -8.12 -24.27
CA LEU A 551 4.51 -8.92 -24.49
C LEU A 551 5.34 -9.04 -23.21
N SER A 552 5.36 -8.01 -22.36
CA SER A 552 5.99 -8.10 -21.03
C SER A 552 5.26 -9.12 -20.17
N TYR A 553 3.92 -9.13 -20.20
CA TYR A 553 3.12 -10.13 -19.49
C TYR A 553 3.40 -11.57 -19.95
N ALA A 554 3.44 -11.82 -21.27
CA ALA A 554 3.76 -13.14 -21.77
C ALA A 554 5.17 -13.61 -21.36
N ARG A 555 6.15 -12.71 -21.29
CA ARG A 555 7.50 -13.03 -20.81
C ARG A 555 7.51 -13.37 -19.32
N GLU A 556 6.76 -12.63 -18.52
CA GLU A 556 6.62 -12.89 -17.09
C GLU A 556 6.02 -14.28 -16.84
N LEU A 557 4.91 -14.61 -17.51
CA LEU A 557 4.30 -15.94 -17.43
C LEU A 557 5.24 -17.06 -17.88
N GLN A 558 6.08 -16.81 -18.89
CA GLN A 558 7.12 -17.77 -19.30
C GLN A 558 8.15 -18.00 -18.19
N THR A 559 8.52 -16.98 -17.43
CA THR A 559 9.41 -17.12 -16.26
C THR A 559 8.73 -17.97 -15.19
N TYR A 560 7.51 -17.62 -14.77
CA TYR A 560 6.78 -18.40 -13.76
C TYR A 560 6.59 -19.86 -14.15
N THR A 561 6.29 -20.12 -15.42
CA THR A 561 6.10 -21.49 -15.91
C THR A 561 7.42 -22.28 -15.93
N LYS A 562 8.57 -21.62 -16.12
CA LYS A 562 9.88 -22.28 -16.01
C LYS A 562 10.20 -22.61 -14.56
N ASP A 563 9.92 -21.70 -13.64
CA ASP A 563 10.15 -21.91 -12.21
C ASP A 563 9.25 -23.04 -11.70
N LEU A 564 7.97 -23.02 -12.06
CA LEU A 564 7.03 -24.10 -11.76
C LEU A 564 7.51 -25.43 -12.32
N LYS A 565 8.02 -25.46 -13.56
CA LYS A 565 8.58 -26.70 -14.16
C LYS A 565 9.70 -27.31 -13.33
N VAL A 566 10.52 -26.49 -12.67
CA VAL A 566 11.57 -26.95 -11.76
C VAL A 566 10.94 -27.52 -10.49
N GLU A 567 10.00 -26.80 -9.90
CA GLU A 567 9.31 -27.18 -8.66
C GLU A 567 8.56 -28.51 -8.77
N ILE A 568 7.85 -28.72 -9.89
CA ILE A 568 7.05 -29.93 -10.11
C ILE A 568 7.78 -31.02 -10.89
N SER A 569 9.11 -30.93 -11.03
CA SER A 569 9.89 -31.85 -11.87
C SER A 569 9.79 -33.32 -11.44
N ASP A 570 9.48 -33.58 -10.16
CA ASP A 570 9.23 -34.90 -9.59
C ASP A 570 7.76 -35.36 -9.73
N LYS A 571 6.86 -34.46 -10.16
CA LYS A 571 5.44 -34.76 -10.36
C LYS A 571 5.20 -35.15 -11.81
N ASN A 572 4.40 -36.19 -12.03
CA ASN A 572 4.01 -36.65 -13.38
C ASN A 572 2.93 -35.75 -14.01
N ILE A 573 3.18 -34.43 -14.07
CA ILE A 573 2.26 -33.39 -14.55
C ILE A 573 2.89 -32.69 -15.76
N SER A 574 2.14 -32.57 -16.85
CA SER A 574 2.62 -31.90 -18.06
C SER A 574 2.21 -30.42 -18.10
N LEU A 575 3.19 -29.52 -18.22
CA LEU A 575 2.98 -28.08 -18.42
C LEU A 575 2.84 -27.68 -19.89
N THR A 576 2.84 -28.64 -20.83
CA THR A 576 2.72 -28.34 -22.27
C THR A 576 1.50 -27.48 -22.62
N PRO A 577 0.28 -27.70 -22.07
CA PRO A 577 -0.85 -26.83 -22.33
C PRO A 577 -0.60 -25.37 -21.91
N LEU A 578 0.01 -25.17 -20.74
CA LEU A 578 0.32 -23.83 -20.21
C LEU A 578 1.34 -23.09 -21.09
N PHE A 579 2.42 -23.76 -21.50
CA PHE A 579 3.38 -23.18 -22.45
C PHE A 579 2.72 -22.76 -23.77
N LYS A 580 1.81 -23.60 -24.30
CA LYS A 580 1.07 -23.30 -25.53
C LYS A 580 0.15 -22.09 -25.37
N SER A 581 -0.60 -22.00 -24.27
CA SER A 581 -1.46 -20.84 -23.99
C SER A 581 -0.67 -19.55 -23.88
N ILE A 582 0.53 -19.57 -23.29
CA ILE A 582 1.40 -18.39 -23.20
C ILE A 582 1.94 -17.99 -24.59
N GLU A 583 2.28 -18.96 -25.45
CA GLU A 583 2.68 -18.68 -26.83
C GLU A 583 1.54 -18.04 -27.64
N GLU A 584 0.29 -18.50 -27.43
CA GLU A 584 -0.91 -17.92 -28.04
C GLU A 584 -1.14 -16.47 -27.55
N LEU A 585 -0.97 -16.20 -26.26
CA LEU A 585 -1.00 -14.84 -25.71
C LEU A 585 0.07 -13.95 -26.35
N GLN A 586 1.30 -14.45 -26.49
CA GLN A 586 2.40 -13.71 -27.14
C GLN A 586 2.07 -13.34 -28.59
N LYS A 587 1.48 -14.27 -29.36
CA LYS A 587 1.02 -14.03 -30.74
C LYS A 587 -0.12 -13.01 -30.78
N ALA A 588 -1.07 -13.09 -29.86
CA ALA A 588 -2.16 -12.13 -29.75
C ALA A 588 -1.65 -10.71 -29.43
N ALA A 589 -0.72 -10.59 -28.47
CA ALA A 589 -0.09 -9.32 -28.13
C ALA A 589 0.68 -8.70 -29.32
N ALA A 590 1.44 -9.50 -30.08
CA ALA A 590 2.11 -9.05 -31.29
C ALA A 590 1.11 -8.56 -32.37
N THR A 591 -0.03 -9.23 -32.49
CA THR A 591 -1.11 -8.84 -33.41
C THR A 591 -1.70 -7.48 -33.04
N VAL A 592 -1.93 -7.22 -31.75
CA VAL A 592 -2.44 -5.92 -31.26
C VAL A 592 -1.47 -4.78 -31.58
N ILE A 593 -0.16 -5.01 -31.43
CA ILE A 593 0.87 -4.02 -31.81
C ILE A 593 0.81 -3.69 -33.30
N ASN A 594 0.67 -4.71 -34.16
CA ASN A 594 0.55 -4.51 -35.60
C ASN A 594 -0.76 -3.79 -35.98
N GLN A 595 -1.87 -4.10 -35.30
CA GLN A 595 -3.15 -3.41 -35.49
C GLN A 595 -3.05 -1.93 -35.13
N ARG A 596 -2.41 -1.59 -34.00
CA ARG A 596 -2.13 -0.20 -33.60
C ARG A 596 -1.37 0.54 -34.71
N LYS A 597 -0.23 0.00 -35.16
CA LYS A 597 0.58 0.61 -36.23
C LYS A 597 -0.22 0.85 -37.51
N ALA A 598 -1.03 -0.12 -37.92
CA ALA A 598 -1.87 0.00 -39.10
C ALA A 598 -2.96 1.09 -38.97
N ILE A 599 -3.48 1.33 -37.76
CA ILE A 599 -4.41 2.44 -37.50
C ILE A 599 -3.67 3.77 -37.54
N GLU A 600 -2.50 3.87 -36.90
CA GLU A 600 -1.66 5.07 -36.89
C GLU A 600 -1.23 5.49 -38.32
N GLU A 601 -0.79 4.54 -39.15
CA GLU A 601 -0.39 4.79 -40.54
C GLU A 601 -1.55 5.31 -41.42
N ARG A 602 -2.78 4.83 -41.19
CA ARG A 602 -3.97 5.27 -41.94
C ARG A 602 -4.36 6.71 -41.63
N LYS A 603 -4.10 7.19 -40.41
CA LYS A 603 -4.36 8.59 -40.01
C LYS A 603 -3.46 9.59 -40.73
N GLY A 604 -2.30 9.16 -41.22
CA GLY A 604 -1.41 10.00 -42.02
C GLY A 604 -1.95 10.37 -43.40
N TRP A 605 -3.08 9.78 -43.83
CA TRP A 605 -3.73 10.07 -45.10
C TRP A 605 -5.02 10.88 -44.84
N PRO A 606 -5.36 11.90 -45.65
CA PRO A 606 -6.57 12.70 -45.48
C PRO A 606 -7.82 11.86 -45.75
N SER A 607 -8.23 11.08 -44.76
CA SER A 607 -9.39 10.19 -44.78
C SER A 607 -10.60 10.93 -44.21
N ILE A 608 -11.63 11.04 -45.06
CA ILE A 608 -12.92 11.71 -44.81
C ILE A 608 -13.84 10.86 -43.88
N TRP A 609 -13.34 9.76 -43.30
CA TRP A 609 -14.17 8.81 -42.55
C TRP A 609 -13.83 8.76 -41.05
N ASN A 610 -14.77 9.27 -40.26
CA ASN A 610 -14.82 9.32 -38.79
C ASN A 610 -14.87 7.92 -38.09
N LYS A 611 -14.42 6.83 -38.75
CA LYS A 611 -14.54 5.44 -38.27
C LYS A 611 -13.33 4.96 -37.45
N ASP A 612 -12.27 5.75 -37.37
CA ASP A 612 -11.03 5.30 -36.70
C ASP A 612 -11.09 5.45 -35.17
N HIS A 613 -11.88 6.39 -34.64
CA HIS A 613 -12.12 6.50 -33.19
C HIS A 613 -12.78 5.24 -32.59
N LEU A 614 -13.73 4.64 -33.31
CA LEU A 614 -14.38 3.39 -32.85
C LEU A 614 -13.42 2.21 -32.84
N LYS A 615 -12.49 2.13 -33.81
CA LYS A 615 -11.47 1.07 -33.85
C LYS A 615 -10.43 1.23 -32.74
N VAL A 616 -10.03 2.46 -32.45
CA VAL A 616 -9.17 2.77 -31.31
C VAL A 616 -9.85 2.33 -30.01
N ARG A 617 -11.14 2.68 -29.85
CA ARG A 617 -11.91 2.28 -28.68
C ARG A 617 -12.03 0.76 -28.55
N GLU A 618 -12.36 0.05 -29.63
CA GLU A 618 -12.41 -1.42 -29.65
C GLU A 618 -11.06 -2.05 -29.26
N LEU A 619 -9.95 -1.49 -29.75
CA LEU A 619 -8.60 -1.96 -29.40
C LEU A 619 -8.29 -1.71 -27.91
N ASN A 620 -8.61 -0.52 -27.39
CA ASN A 620 -8.44 -0.17 -25.99
C ASN A 620 -9.29 -1.04 -25.06
N ASP A 621 -10.53 -1.34 -25.45
CA ASP A 621 -11.41 -2.21 -24.67
C ASP A 621 -10.85 -3.64 -24.60
N ARG A 622 -10.30 -4.17 -25.70
CA ARG A 622 -9.59 -5.46 -25.69
C ARG A 622 -8.36 -5.44 -24.79
N LEU A 623 -7.59 -4.36 -24.80
CA LEU A 623 -6.43 -4.18 -23.92
C LEU A 623 -6.81 -4.11 -22.44
N MET A 624 -7.89 -3.40 -22.11
CA MET A 624 -8.41 -3.24 -20.75
C MET A 624 -8.99 -4.55 -20.20
N MET A 625 -9.75 -5.29 -21.03
CA MET A 625 -10.38 -6.55 -20.63
C MET A 625 -9.40 -7.71 -20.48
N ALA A 626 -8.20 -7.62 -21.04
CA ALA A 626 -7.23 -8.71 -20.98
C ALA A 626 -6.75 -9.02 -19.55
N GLU A 627 -6.62 -8.02 -18.66
CA GLU A 627 -6.31 -8.29 -17.24
C GLU A 627 -7.47 -8.98 -16.52
N ARG A 628 -8.71 -8.56 -16.82
CA ARG A 628 -9.93 -9.17 -16.26
C ARG A 628 -10.03 -10.66 -16.60
N ALA A 629 -9.50 -11.06 -17.76
CA ALA A 629 -9.51 -12.44 -18.21
C ALA A 629 -8.61 -13.37 -17.37
N PHE A 630 -7.74 -12.82 -16.51
CA PHE A 630 -6.97 -13.59 -15.52
C PHE A 630 -7.72 -13.80 -14.21
N THR A 631 -9.00 -13.43 -14.12
CA THR A 631 -9.83 -13.68 -12.93
C THR A 631 -10.72 -14.91 -13.10
N ASP A 632 -10.87 -15.67 -12.02
CA ASP A 632 -11.84 -16.76 -11.89
C ASP A 632 -13.05 -16.31 -11.05
N GLN A 633 -14.26 -16.71 -11.46
CA GLN A 633 -15.48 -16.27 -10.78
C GLN A 633 -15.64 -16.90 -9.39
N ASP A 634 -15.20 -18.15 -9.23
CA ASP A 634 -15.27 -18.90 -7.97
C ASP A 634 -14.12 -18.54 -7.03
N GLY A 635 -13.06 -17.93 -7.59
CA GLY A 635 -11.86 -17.52 -6.89
C GLY A 635 -10.92 -18.67 -6.56
N LEU A 636 -9.90 -18.39 -5.76
CA LEU A 636 -8.89 -19.37 -5.38
C LEU A 636 -9.44 -20.37 -4.35
N SER A 637 -8.93 -21.61 -4.40
CA SER A 637 -9.27 -22.62 -3.40
C SER A 637 -8.95 -22.13 -1.99
N GLN A 638 -9.91 -22.26 -1.07
CA GLN A 638 -9.85 -21.77 0.32
C GLN A 638 -9.75 -20.24 0.47
N ARG A 639 -9.74 -19.49 -0.62
CA ARG A 639 -9.52 -18.03 -0.67
C ARG A 639 -10.38 -17.42 -1.78
N SER A 640 -11.69 -17.69 -1.75
CA SER A 640 -12.62 -17.36 -2.85
C SER A 640 -12.78 -15.86 -3.11
N TRP A 641 -12.43 -14.99 -2.15
CA TRP A 641 -12.37 -13.55 -2.38
C TRP A 641 -11.26 -13.17 -3.37
N TYR A 642 -10.14 -13.89 -3.38
CA TYR A 642 -9.06 -13.68 -4.34
C TYR A 642 -9.42 -14.39 -5.64
N LYS A 643 -9.56 -13.63 -6.72
CA LYS A 643 -10.02 -14.13 -8.02
C LYS A 643 -8.93 -14.20 -9.06
N HIS A 644 -7.89 -13.39 -8.91
CA HIS A 644 -6.83 -13.29 -9.89
C HIS A 644 -5.90 -14.52 -9.86
N LEU A 645 -5.67 -15.14 -11.02
CA LEU A 645 -4.97 -16.42 -11.18
C LEU A 645 -3.44 -16.29 -11.34
N VAL A 646 -2.91 -15.07 -11.41
CA VAL A 646 -1.48 -14.81 -11.64
C VAL A 646 -0.87 -13.99 -10.49
N CYS A 647 -1.38 -12.78 -10.26
CA CYS A 647 -0.97 -11.90 -9.16
C CYS A 647 -1.73 -12.22 -7.85
N PHE A 648 -1.23 -13.19 -7.08
CA PHE A 648 -1.66 -13.46 -5.70
C PHE A 648 -0.50 -14.06 -4.90
N SER A 649 -0.45 -13.83 -3.59
CA SER A 649 0.47 -14.47 -2.64
C SER A 649 -0.27 -15.52 -1.83
#